data_AF-A0A7S4Q3S0-F1
#
_entry.id   AF-A0A7S4Q3S0-F1
#
_cell.length_a   1.000
_cell.length_b   1.000
_cell.length_c   1.000
_cell.angle_alpha   90.00
_cell.angle_beta   90.00
_cell.angle_gamma   90.00
#
_symmetry.space_group_name_H-M   'P 1'
#
loop_
_entity.id
_entity.type
_entity.pdbx_description
1 polymer ?
#
loop_
_entity_poly.entity_id
_entity_poly.type
_entity_poly.pdbx_seq_one_letter_code
_entity_poly.pdbx_strand_id
1 'polypeptide(L)'
;KRQAEALQNEECELLASFPEALEARREAPQSIQKISRRKGRQRRNKFKERTELAKRLREKAGVLEREAQVLSELAEKGGGATGSTGSGRMGGFCALFPLGACPFEDGKCPRGAHGEPPVPDEDKLLVWTSRAKQRLLQQKWQDAGGQGQLVGAWQVQNPRLELLLRATESDFGATLGAGSDVIDGWHGTAEANVLSIAQHGFDPKRRCGQADLEKLHPGRVYGAGEYFAKDPQVSVTYARDGAFMFLCKLVLGKADVDHTWVSHTKYYVLKQRDCRIQALPLFLVQFLPSQGSLASRLQALRTCDAAQPSALAVRQPGALRPCEARRDAGMAAAATRHLWLGWLSPALRSQDDDAVAEDVAAFLQGHRPAQVVPERNGARVGAFVLLERPIGKQEFRELQRRPYQGRYRISVDDQQPGNPRSQGCVCPRLTGPSRYCRGWNLRGHRTWQWVCSFAHPPERRPTHGATYRLEPLTTGSAKYDDIAMELSRSAPFISADGHCGTPRIVAVYRVDNPLLASAYEERRGFLHDKQGFAMEKELWHGTNCKAIPELLTHGLQPPSDTCPSDACPVSGRKGLCTTLCGAGCAHCREAHCWGRCHMYGLGVYMADLAQKSHRYVREPARPSASVLGRSSTRQVYSMLRCRVALGNPFLIEGNLLKADGMHDFCWCQDPSEMLESCSEQFNLAKGHDAFYVRGLSGAQKVDYVLE
;
A
#
# COMPACT_ATOMS: atom_id res chain seq x y z
N LYS A 1 -21.87 -12.63 -16.78
CA LYS A 1 -22.59 -12.82 -18.06
C LYS A 1 -21.76 -13.64 -19.07
N ARG A 2 -20.65 -13.11 -19.61
CA ARG A 2 -19.76 -13.83 -20.57
C ARG A 2 -19.36 -15.25 -20.17
N GLN A 3 -19.03 -15.50 -18.90
CA GLN A 3 -18.67 -16.85 -18.42
C GLN A 3 -19.85 -17.83 -18.43
N ALA A 4 -21.08 -17.36 -18.18
CA ALA A 4 -22.28 -18.18 -18.26
C ALA A 4 -22.69 -18.45 -19.73
N GLU A 5 -22.47 -17.48 -20.60
CA GLU A 5 -22.67 -17.61 -22.06
C GLU A 5 -21.65 -18.60 -22.66
N ALA A 6 -20.39 -18.56 -22.23
CA ALA A 6 -19.37 -19.53 -22.64
C ALA A 6 -19.75 -20.96 -22.24
N LEU A 7 -20.19 -21.18 -20.99
CA LEU A 7 -20.63 -22.50 -20.52
C LEU A 7 -21.85 -23.01 -21.29
N GLN A 8 -22.74 -22.12 -21.73
CA GLN A 8 -23.92 -22.46 -22.52
C GLN A 8 -23.57 -22.82 -23.97
N ASN A 9 -22.61 -22.10 -24.57
CA ASN A 9 -22.13 -22.44 -25.92
C ASN A 9 -21.45 -23.82 -25.93
N GLU A 10 -20.61 -24.10 -24.92
CA GLU A 10 -20.03 -25.43 -24.73
C GLU A 10 -21.10 -26.50 -24.45
N GLU A 11 -22.23 -26.15 -23.82
CA GLU A 11 -23.37 -27.04 -23.60
C GLU A 11 -24.04 -27.43 -24.92
N CYS A 12 -24.26 -26.44 -25.80
CA CYS A 12 -24.84 -26.65 -27.14
C CYS A 12 -23.94 -27.55 -28.01
N GLU A 13 -22.62 -27.34 -27.99
CA GLU A 13 -21.66 -28.19 -28.71
C GLU A 13 -21.65 -29.64 -28.20
N LEU A 14 -21.73 -29.82 -26.88
CA LEU A 14 -21.75 -31.16 -26.27
C LEU A 14 -23.03 -31.93 -26.61
N LEU A 15 -24.18 -31.25 -26.63
CA LEU A 15 -25.46 -31.83 -27.01
C LEU A 15 -25.52 -32.17 -28.49
N ALA A 16 -24.91 -31.35 -29.36
CA ALA A 16 -24.81 -31.60 -30.79
C ALA A 16 -24.00 -32.87 -31.12
N SER A 17 -22.98 -33.20 -30.32
CA SER A 17 -22.14 -34.40 -30.52
C SER A 17 -22.76 -35.73 -30.02
N PHE A 18 -23.93 -35.67 -29.37
CA PHE A 18 -24.53 -36.83 -28.70
C PHE A 18 -25.14 -37.89 -29.64
N PRO A 19 -25.79 -37.53 -30.77
CA PRO A 19 -26.35 -38.50 -31.73
C PRO A 19 -25.28 -39.38 -32.39
N GLU A 20 -24.17 -38.80 -32.86
CA GLU A 20 -23.05 -39.53 -33.48
C GLU A 20 -22.41 -40.54 -32.53
N ALA A 21 -22.27 -40.17 -31.25
CA ALA A 21 -21.75 -41.07 -30.21
C ALA A 21 -22.71 -42.21 -29.83
N LEU A 22 -24.01 -42.08 -30.14
CA LEU A 22 -25.03 -43.10 -29.90
C LEU A 22 -25.06 -44.15 -31.02
N GLU A 23 -24.83 -43.74 -32.26
CA GLU A 23 -24.73 -44.65 -33.41
C GLU A 23 -23.46 -45.51 -33.35
N ALA A 24 -22.29 -44.91 -33.09
CA ALA A 24 -21.02 -45.63 -32.91
C ALA A 24 -21.03 -46.66 -31.76
N ARG A 25 -22.03 -46.59 -30.88
CA ARG A 25 -22.20 -47.47 -29.73
C ARG A 25 -23.04 -48.72 -30.03
N ARG A 26 -23.84 -48.71 -31.10
CA ARG A 26 -24.66 -49.87 -31.52
C ARG A 26 -23.81 -50.98 -32.15
N GLU A 27 -22.64 -50.65 -32.70
CA GLU A 27 -21.76 -51.59 -33.40
C GLU A 27 -20.61 -52.14 -32.54
N ALA A 28 -20.47 -51.68 -31.29
CA ALA A 28 -19.33 -52.01 -30.45
C ALA A 28 -19.50 -53.32 -29.64
N PRO A 29 -18.44 -54.15 -29.49
CA PRO A 29 -18.42 -55.33 -28.63
C PRO A 29 -18.84 -55.06 -27.17
N GLN A 30 -19.45 -56.04 -26.50
CA GLN A 30 -20.02 -55.90 -25.15
C GLN A 30 -19.02 -55.40 -24.08
N SER A 31 -17.73 -55.71 -24.22
CA SER A 31 -16.66 -55.21 -23.33
C SER A 31 -16.46 -53.69 -23.45
N ILE A 32 -16.53 -53.15 -24.67
CA ILE A 32 -16.42 -51.72 -24.98
C ILE A 32 -17.69 -50.97 -24.53
N GLN A 33 -18.85 -51.62 -24.60
CA GLN A 33 -20.11 -51.03 -24.11
C GLN A 33 -20.08 -50.73 -22.60
N LYS A 34 -19.42 -51.55 -21.78
CA LYS A 34 -19.26 -51.29 -20.32
C LYS A 34 -18.39 -50.07 -20.03
N ILE A 35 -17.26 -49.90 -20.74
CA ILE A 35 -16.38 -48.73 -20.62
C ILE A 35 -17.10 -47.47 -21.09
N SER A 36 -17.83 -47.56 -22.20
CA SER A 36 -18.67 -46.48 -22.73
C SER A 36 -19.77 -46.05 -21.74
N ARG A 37 -20.41 -47.00 -21.03
CA ARG A 37 -21.39 -46.69 -19.96
C ARG A 37 -20.77 -45.89 -18.81
N ARG A 38 -19.56 -46.25 -18.36
CA ARG A 38 -18.85 -45.53 -17.28
C ARG A 38 -18.45 -44.12 -17.72
N LYS A 39 -17.89 -43.96 -18.92
CA LYS A 39 -17.56 -42.65 -19.50
C LYS A 39 -18.81 -41.79 -19.72
N GLY A 40 -19.92 -42.39 -20.16
CA GLY A 40 -21.20 -41.71 -20.32
C GLY A 40 -21.84 -41.25 -18.99
N ARG A 41 -21.61 -41.97 -17.88
CA ARG A 41 -22.04 -41.53 -16.54
C ARG A 41 -21.18 -40.37 -16.04
N GLN A 42 -19.86 -40.44 -16.24
CA GLN A 42 -18.94 -39.36 -15.87
C GLN A 42 -19.22 -38.08 -16.65
N ARG A 43 -19.48 -38.17 -17.97
CA ARG A 43 -19.91 -37.03 -18.80
C ARG A 43 -21.22 -36.42 -18.31
N ARG A 44 -22.22 -37.25 -17.95
CA ARG A 44 -23.50 -36.77 -17.38
C ARG A 44 -23.36 -36.07 -16.03
N ASN A 45 -22.47 -36.54 -15.15
CA ASN A 45 -22.20 -35.86 -13.89
C ASN A 45 -21.51 -34.51 -14.10
N LYS A 46 -20.47 -34.48 -14.96
CA LYS A 46 -19.78 -33.23 -15.33
C LYS A 46 -20.72 -32.23 -16.01
N PHE A 47 -21.67 -32.72 -16.81
CA PHE A 47 -22.73 -31.90 -17.42
C PHE A 47 -23.61 -31.26 -16.34
N LYS A 48 -24.14 -32.04 -15.39
CA LYS A 48 -24.95 -31.52 -14.28
C LYS A 48 -24.23 -30.46 -13.45
N GLU A 49 -22.94 -30.67 -13.15
CA GLU A 49 -22.12 -29.70 -12.42
C GLU A 49 -21.95 -28.38 -13.18
N ARG A 50 -21.76 -28.44 -14.51
CA ARG A 50 -21.63 -27.23 -15.35
C ARG A 50 -22.95 -26.47 -15.46
N THR A 51 -24.07 -27.17 -15.65
CA THR A 51 -25.40 -26.55 -15.71
C THR A 51 -25.72 -25.82 -14.39
N GLU A 52 -25.42 -26.45 -13.26
CA GLU A 52 -25.64 -25.85 -11.94
C GLU A 52 -24.71 -24.64 -11.69
N LEU A 53 -23.46 -24.71 -12.13
CA LEU A 53 -22.53 -23.57 -12.09
C LEU A 53 -23.01 -22.40 -12.97
N ALA A 54 -23.46 -22.68 -14.19
CA ALA A 54 -23.99 -21.67 -15.10
C ALA A 54 -25.23 -20.99 -14.51
N LYS A 55 -26.13 -21.75 -13.87
CA LYS A 55 -27.29 -21.23 -13.14
C LYS A 55 -26.88 -20.27 -12.02
N ARG A 56 -25.95 -20.68 -11.14
CA ARG A 56 -25.42 -19.82 -10.06
C ARG A 56 -24.77 -18.54 -10.58
N LEU A 57 -24.05 -18.62 -11.69
CA LEU A 57 -23.42 -17.45 -12.32
C LEU A 57 -24.44 -16.48 -12.92
N ARG A 58 -25.57 -16.98 -13.47
CA ARG A 58 -26.69 -16.13 -13.92
C ARG A 58 -27.40 -15.44 -12.76
N GLU A 59 -27.68 -16.18 -11.68
CA GLU A 59 -28.28 -15.62 -10.47
C GLU A 59 -27.39 -14.52 -9.86
N LYS A 60 -26.08 -14.78 -9.74
CA LYS A 60 -25.10 -13.79 -9.26
C LYS A 60 -25.03 -12.57 -10.18
N ALA A 61 -25.08 -12.75 -11.49
CA ALA A 61 -25.10 -11.64 -12.44
C ALA A 61 -26.35 -10.77 -12.26
N GLY A 62 -27.54 -11.37 -12.11
CA GLY A 62 -28.77 -10.62 -11.87
C GLY A 62 -28.82 -9.88 -10.53
N VAL A 63 -28.16 -10.40 -9.49
CA VAL A 63 -27.97 -9.66 -8.23
C VAL A 63 -27.09 -8.43 -8.42
N LEU A 64 -25.94 -8.59 -9.09
CA LEU A 64 -25.02 -7.48 -9.36
C LEU A 64 -25.61 -6.42 -10.29
N GLU A 65 -26.44 -6.83 -11.27
CA GLU A 65 -27.11 -5.91 -12.19
C GLU A 65 -28.18 -5.07 -11.46
N ARG A 66 -28.94 -5.67 -10.55
CA ARG A 66 -29.85 -4.94 -9.66
C ARG A 66 -29.11 -4.00 -8.71
N GLU A 67 -27.99 -4.44 -8.14
CA GLU A 67 -27.16 -3.59 -7.26
C GLU A 67 -26.58 -2.40 -8.03
N ALA A 68 -26.08 -2.62 -9.25
CA ALA A 68 -25.62 -1.55 -10.13
C ALA A 68 -26.74 -0.59 -10.53
N GLN A 69 -27.94 -1.10 -10.82
CA GLN A 69 -29.11 -0.28 -11.15
C GLN A 69 -29.55 0.58 -9.95
N VAL A 70 -29.59 0.02 -8.75
CA VAL A 70 -29.87 0.78 -7.50
C VAL A 70 -28.80 1.84 -7.26
N LEU A 71 -27.52 1.54 -7.47
CA LEU A 71 -26.44 2.52 -7.34
C LEU A 71 -26.52 3.62 -8.41
N SER A 72 -26.94 3.29 -9.64
CA SER A 72 -27.15 4.26 -10.72
C SER A 72 -28.35 5.17 -10.43
N GLU A 73 -29.46 4.62 -9.96
CA GLU A 73 -30.63 5.40 -9.53
C GLU A 73 -30.33 6.29 -8.32
N LEU A 74 -29.50 5.82 -7.37
CA LEU A 74 -29.03 6.63 -6.24
C LEU A 74 -28.11 7.77 -6.71
N ALA A 75 -27.28 7.53 -7.73
CA ALA A 75 -26.44 8.55 -8.33
C ALA A 75 -27.25 9.61 -9.10
N GLU A 76 -28.31 9.19 -9.80
CA GLU A 76 -29.23 10.08 -10.53
C GLU A 76 -30.12 10.88 -9.59
N LYS A 77 -30.69 10.26 -8.55
CA LYS A 77 -31.52 10.94 -7.54
C LYS A 77 -30.73 11.82 -6.58
N GLY A 78 -29.41 11.61 -6.45
CA GLY A 78 -28.49 12.49 -5.75
C GLY A 78 -27.97 13.68 -6.59
N GLY A 79 -28.25 13.69 -7.89
CA GLY A 79 -27.73 14.65 -8.87
C GLY A 79 -28.71 15.79 -9.18
N GLY A 80 -29.13 16.55 -8.18
CA GLY A 80 -29.84 17.81 -8.39
C GLY A 80 -28.91 18.93 -8.87
N ALA A 81 -28.46 18.86 -10.12
CA ALA A 81 -27.99 19.99 -10.93
C ALA A 81 -27.77 19.52 -12.38
N THR A 82 -28.79 19.69 -13.20
CA THR A 82 -28.74 19.57 -14.65
C THR A 82 -27.83 20.67 -15.23
N GLY A 83 -26.91 20.29 -16.12
CA GLY A 83 -26.20 21.24 -16.99
C GLY A 83 -24.78 21.64 -16.56
N SER A 84 -23.87 20.68 -16.42
CA SER A 84 -22.45 20.94 -16.65
C SER A 84 -21.90 19.81 -17.51
N THR A 85 -21.61 20.13 -18.76
CA THR A 85 -20.66 19.38 -19.57
C THR A 85 -19.39 19.14 -18.73
N GLY A 86 -18.74 18.00 -18.94
CA GLY A 86 -17.65 17.45 -18.09
C GLY A 86 -16.35 18.28 -18.02
N SER A 87 -16.40 19.59 -18.26
CA SER A 87 -15.29 20.53 -18.17
C SER A 87 -14.98 21.00 -16.74
N GLY A 88 -15.83 20.69 -15.75
CA GLY A 88 -15.67 21.14 -14.36
C GLY A 88 -14.94 20.18 -13.39
N ARG A 89 -14.63 18.94 -13.79
CA ARG A 89 -13.89 18.00 -12.91
C ARG A 89 -12.38 18.18 -13.14
N MET A 90 -11.76 19.07 -12.36
CA MET A 90 -10.34 19.38 -12.51
C MET A 90 -9.43 18.15 -12.29
N GLY A 91 -8.92 17.60 -13.40
CA GLY A 91 -7.51 17.19 -13.54
C GLY A 91 -7.02 15.93 -12.81
N GLY A 92 -7.79 14.84 -12.81
CA GLY A 92 -7.33 13.53 -12.36
C GLY A 92 -7.50 12.47 -13.46
N PHE A 93 -6.57 11.52 -13.54
CA PHE A 93 -6.68 10.31 -14.35
C PHE A 93 -6.72 9.11 -13.42
N CYS A 94 -7.60 8.14 -13.71
CA CYS A 94 -7.76 6.99 -12.83
C CYS A 94 -6.51 6.10 -12.85
N ALA A 95 -5.75 6.11 -11.74
CA ALA A 95 -4.51 5.35 -11.63
C ALA A 95 -4.73 3.81 -11.59
N LEU A 96 -5.98 3.36 -11.41
CA LEU A 96 -6.37 1.95 -11.47
C LEU A 96 -6.84 1.48 -12.84
N PHE A 97 -7.13 2.40 -13.76
CA PHE A 97 -7.65 2.06 -15.09
C PHE A 97 -6.67 1.18 -15.91
N PRO A 98 -5.36 1.49 -15.99
CA PRO A 98 -4.41 0.66 -16.74
C PRO A 98 -4.26 -0.76 -16.19
N LEU A 99 -4.53 -0.93 -14.89
CA LEU A 99 -4.41 -2.22 -14.20
C LEU A 99 -5.69 -3.06 -14.33
N GLY A 100 -6.73 -2.56 -15.02
CA GLY A 100 -8.05 -3.19 -15.06
C GLY A 100 -8.73 -3.29 -13.69
N ALA A 101 -8.20 -2.60 -12.68
CA ALA A 101 -8.66 -2.67 -11.30
C ALA A 101 -9.72 -1.61 -10.97
N CYS A 102 -9.98 -0.68 -11.88
CA CYS A 102 -11.05 0.30 -11.70
C CYS A 102 -12.43 -0.34 -11.97
N PRO A 103 -13.36 -0.32 -11.00
CA PRO A 103 -14.69 -0.91 -11.17
C PRO A 103 -15.68 0.01 -11.90
N PHE A 104 -15.28 1.22 -12.29
CA PHE A 104 -16.15 2.23 -12.88
C PHE A 104 -16.02 2.27 -14.42
N GLU A 105 -17.08 2.68 -15.12
CA GLU A 105 -17.02 2.97 -16.55
C GLU A 105 -16.30 4.31 -16.82
N ASP A 106 -15.81 4.49 -18.06
CA ASP A 106 -15.24 5.78 -18.48
C ASP A 106 -16.29 6.91 -18.38
N GLY A 107 -15.83 8.12 -18.06
CA GLY A 107 -16.66 9.28 -17.75
C GLY A 107 -17.43 9.20 -16.42
N LYS A 108 -17.60 8.00 -15.84
CA LYS A 108 -18.29 7.77 -14.55
C LYS A 108 -17.33 7.56 -13.39
N CYS A 109 -16.04 7.36 -13.66
CA CYS A 109 -15.05 7.13 -12.63
C CYS A 109 -14.89 8.36 -11.71
N PRO A 110 -15.10 8.22 -10.39
CA PRO A 110 -14.92 9.32 -9.44
C PRO A 110 -13.45 9.68 -9.22
N ARG A 111 -12.51 8.86 -9.69
CA ARG A 111 -11.06 9.06 -9.57
C ARG A 111 -10.46 9.89 -10.72
N GLY A 112 -11.24 10.14 -11.77
CA GLY A 112 -10.77 10.87 -12.95
C GLY A 112 -11.08 10.16 -14.26
N ALA A 113 -10.64 10.76 -15.37
CA ALA A 113 -10.85 10.20 -16.71
C ALA A 113 -10.13 8.86 -16.88
N HIS A 114 -10.70 7.96 -17.68
CA HIS A 114 -10.00 6.78 -18.17
C HIS A 114 -9.37 7.14 -19.50
N GLY A 115 -8.04 7.12 -19.56
CA GLY A 115 -7.32 7.53 -20.75
C GLY A 115 -5.90 7.95 -20.42
N GLU A 116 -5.15 8.30 -21.45
CA GLU A 116 -3.78 8.76 -21.30
C GLU A 116 -3.75 10.24 -20.85
N PRO A 117 -3.07 10.56 -19.73
CA PRO A 117 -2.87 11.94 -19.32
C PRO A 117 -2.15 12.75 -20.39
N PRO A 118 -2.48 14.05 -20.55
CA PRO A 118 -1.70 14.93 -21.41
C PRO A 118 -0.28 15.03 -20.87
N VAL A 119 0.65 15.37 -21.77
CA VAL A 119 2.02 15.69 -21.39
C VAL A 119 2.02 16.90 -20.45
N PRO A 120 2.65 16.82 -19.27
CA PRO A 120 2.74 17.98 -18.39
C PRO A 120 3.59 19.10 -18.99
N ASP A 121 3.25 20.34 -18.63
CA ASP A 121 4.07 21.52 -18.90
C ASP A 121 5.41 21.43 -18.14
N GLU A 122 6.49 21.93 -18.73
CA GLU A 122 7.84 21.79 -18.14
C GLU A 122 7.99 22.44 -16.75
N ASP A 123 7.27 23.52 -16.49
CA ASP A 123 7.27 24.26 -15.21
C ASP A 123 6.63 23.46 -14.06
N LYS A 124 5.83 22.43 -14.37
CA LYS A 124 5.16 21.56 -13.41
C LYS A 124 5.82 20.19 -13.26
N LEU A 125 6.82 19.86 -14.09
CA LEU A 125 7.47 18.56 -14.08
C LEU A 125 8.35 18.32 -12.86
N LEU A 126 9.08 19.35 -12.42
CA LEU A 126 10.08 19.21 -11.37
C LEU A 126 9.66 20.01 -10.15
N VAL A 127 9.45 19.29 -9.05
CA VAL A 127 8.97 19.87 -7.79
C VAL A 127 10.04 19.67 -6.72
N TRP A 128 10.39 20.75 -6.00
CA TRP A 128 11.39 20.67 -4.94
C TRP A 128 10.99 19.60 -3.90
N THR A 129 11.95 18.78 -3.48
CA THR A 129 11.68 17.73 -2.49
C THR A 129 11.66 18.30 -1.07
N SER A 130 10.78 17.77 -0.21
CA SER A 130 10.82 18.11 1.22
C SER A 130 12.12 17.64 1.86
N ARG A 131 12.47 18.19 3.03
CA ARG A 131 13.67 17.78 3.78
C ARG A 131 13.69 16.28 4.08
N ALA A 132 12.56 15.68 4.47
CA ALA A 132 12.42 14.24 4.70
C ALA A 132 12.71 13.44 3.43
N LYS A 133 12.17 13.85 2.28
CA LYS A 133 12.44 13.21 0.99
C LYS A 133 13.91 13.35 0.60
N GLN A 134 14.50 14.53 0.77
CA GLN A 134 15.93 14.76 0.50
C GLN A 134 16.81 13.85 1.37
N ARG A 135 16.46 13.64 2.65
CA ARG A 135 17.16 12.70 3.53
C ARG A 135 17.04 11.25 3.07
N LEU A 136 15.85 10.82 2.66
CA LEU A 136 15.64 9.48 2.10
C LEU A 136 16.46 9.26 0.83
N LEU A 137 16.54 10.28 -0.04
CA LEU A 137 17.37 10.24 -1.24
C LEU A 137 18.86 10.24 -0.91
N GLN A 138 19.29 11.02 0.08
CA GLN A 138 20.67 11.02 0.56
C GLN A 138 21.08 9.66 1.12
N GLN A 139 20.21 9.02 1.91
CA GLN A 139 20.49 7.68 2.41
C GLN A 139 20.52 6.68 1.27
N LYS A 140 19.57 6.72 0.33
CA LYS A 140 19.57 5.84 -0.84
C LYS A 140 20.81 6.02 -1.71
N TRP A 141 21.31 7.26 -1.84
CA TRP A 141 22.57 7.59 -2.51
C TRP A 141 23.76 6.91 -1.83
N GLN A 142 23.91 7.11 -0.52
CA GLN A 142 25.00 6.51 0.26
C GLN A 142 24.91 4.99 0.29
N ASP A 143 23.71 4.47 0.53
CA ASP A 143 23.44 3.05 0.48
C ASP A 143 23.78 2.51 -0.91
N ALA A 144 23.54 3.23 -1.99
CA ALA A 144 23.89 2.71 -3.31
C ALA A 144 25.41 2.71 -3.60
N GLY A 145 26.25 3.32 -2.76
CA GLY A 145 27.70 3.48 -2.99
C GLY A 145 28.11 4.92 -3.32
N GLY A 146 27.15 5.84 -3.35
CA GLY A 146 27.38 7.25 -3.62
C GLY A 146 28.22 7.94 -2.55
N GLN A 147 29.15 8.79 -3.00
CA GLN A 147 30.03 9.57 -2.13
C GLN A 147 29.50 10.99 -1.91
N GLY A 148 29.84 11.62 -0.79
CA GLY A 148 29.47 13.00 -0.49
C GLY A 148 27.99 13.23 -0.15
N GLN A 149 27.56 14.49 -0.22
CA GLN A 149 26.18 14.93 0.02
C GLN A 149 25.56 15.44 -1.28
N LEU A 150 24.28 15.11 -1.49
CA LEU A 150 23.47 15.66 -2.56
C LEU A 150 23.23 17.16 -2.31
N VAL A 151 23.46 17.98 -3.34
CA VAL A 151 23.26 19.43 -3.32
C VAL A 151 21.78 19.79 -3.36
N GLY A 152 20.99 19.04 -4.12
CA GLY A 152 19.56 19.25 -4.29
C GLY A 152 18.86 18.04 -4.87
N ALA A 153 17.53 18.00 -4.72
CA ALA A 153 16.71 16.97 -5.31
C ALA A 153 15.31 17.50 -5.63
N TRP A 154 14.79 17.08 -6.78
CA TRP A 154 13.47 17.42 -7.28
C TRP A 154 12.72 16.14 -7.63
N GLN A 155 11.46 16.06 -7.23
CA GLN A 155 10.56 15.00 -7.64
C GLN A 155 10.08 15.28 -9.05
N VAL A 156 10.08 14.25 -9.88
CA VAL A 156 9.48 14.28 -11.22
C VAL A 156 7.99 13.99 -11.06
N GLN A 157 7.13 14.91 -11.47
CA GLN A 157 5.68 14.76 -11.50
C GLN A 157 5.21 14.59 -12.95
N ASN A 158 5.02 13.34 -13.35
CA ASN A 158 4.55 13.03 -14.70
C ASN A 158 3.50 11.91 -14.67
N PRO A 159 2.20 12.27 -14.47
CA PRO A 159 1.11 11.30 -14.42
C PRO A 159 1.00 10.44 -15.67
N ARG A 160 1.40 10.97 -16.84
CA ARG A 160 1.40 10.24 -18.12
C ARG A 160 2.40 9.09 -18.08
N LEU A 161 3.65 9.36 -17.73
CA LEU A 161 4.69 8.31 -17.63
C LEU A 161 4.36 7.29 -16.55
N GLU A 162 3.79 7.71 -15.42
CA GLU A 162 3.30 6.80 -14.38
C GLU A 162 2.21 5.86 -14.93
N LEU A 163 1.26 6.38 -15.71
CA LEU A 163 0.21 5.58 -16.35
C LEU A 163 0.81 4.54 -17.31
N LEU A 164 1.73 4.96 -18.18
CA LEU A 164 2.37 4.10 -19.17
C LEU A 164 3.26 3.03 -18.53
N LEU A 165 3.97 3.36 -17.45
CA LEU A 165 4.73 2.37 -16.66
C LEU A 165 3.78 1.32 -16.07
N ARG A 166 2.62 1.72 -15.52
CA ARG A 166 1.63 0.78 -14.96
C ARG A 166 1.01 -0.12 -16.01
N ALA A 167 0.72 0.40 -17.20
CA ALA A 167 0.30 -0.42 -18.32
C ALA A 167 1.35 -1.48 -18.64
N THR A 168 2.63 -1.09 -18.64
CA THR A 168 3.76 -2.01 -18.84
C THR A 168 3.87 -3.06 -17.72
N GLU A 169 3.68 -2.67 -16.44
CA GLU A 169 3.62 -3.60 -15.30
C GLU A 169 2.51 -4.63 -15.48
N SER A 170 1.33 -4.21 -15.96
CA SER A 170 0.18 -5.09 -16.24
C SER A 170 0.47 -6.06 -17.40
N ASP A 171 1.04 -5.56 -18.49
CA ASP A 171 1.40 -6.37 -19.66
C ASP A 171 2.42 -7.46 -19.30
N PHE A 172 3.45 -7.10 -18.53
CA PHE A 172 4.41 -8.08 -18.03
C PHE A 172 3.77 -9.03 -17.02
N GLY A 173 2.87 -8.55 -16.17
CA GLY A 173 2.09 -9.41 -15.28
C GLY A 173 1.37 -10.54 -16.03
N ALA A 174 0.69 -10.18 -17.13
CA ALA A 174 0.01 -11.14 -18.00
C ALA A 174 0.99 -12.09 -18.72
N THR A 175 2.13 -11.56 -19.19
CA THR A 175 3.11 -12.33 -19.98
C THR A 175 3.97 -13.27 -19.14
N LEU A 176 4.37 -12.83 -17.94
CA LEU A 176 5.22 -13.59 -17.03
C LEU A 176 4.43 -14.58 -16.17
N GLY A 177 3.11 -14.43 -16.09
CA GLY A 177 2.23 -15.22 -15.22
C GLY A 177 2.33 -14.84 -13.74
N ALA A 178 3.12 -13.81 -13.41
CA ALA A 178 3.34 -13.26 -12.09
C ALA A 178 3.67 -11.77 -12.20
N GLY A 179 3.56 -11.03 -11.09
CA GLY A 179 3.91 -9.60 -11.06
C GLY A 179 5.37 -9.36 -11.49
N SER A 180 5.59 -8.32 -12.29
CA SER A 180 6.92 -7.91 -12.73
C SER A 180 7.80 -7.47 -11.54
N ASP A 181 9.08 -7.84 -11.59
CA ASP A 181 10.04 -7.34 -10.62
C ASP A 181 10.27 -5.84 -10.84
N VAL A 182 10.23 -5.12 -9.74
CA VAL A 182 10.52 -3.69 -9.71
C VAL A 182 11.79 -3.47 -8.92
N ILE A 183 12.66 -2.64 -9.48
CA ILE A 183 13.93 -2.26 -8.85
C ILE A 183 14.17 -0.77 -9.07
N ASP A 184 15.07 -0.21 -8.27
CA ASP A 184 15.62 1.11 -8.53
C ASP A 184 16.92 1.04 -9.33
N GLY A 185 17.14 2.05 -10.16
CA GLY A 185 18.41 2.26 -10.86
C GLY A 185 18.73 3.74 -11.07
N TRP A 186 20.01 4.06 -11.04
CA TRP A 186 20.55 5.40 -11.29
C TRP A 186 20.89 5.57 -12.77
N HIS A 187 20.53 6.70 -13.35
CA HIS A 187 20.79 7.02 -14.73
C HIS A 187 21.46 8.39 -14.87
N GLY A 188 22.71 8.39 -15.31
CA GLY A 188 23.44 9.61 -15.67
C GLY A 188 23.10 10.06 -17.08
N THR A 189 22.85 11.35 -17.25
CA THR A 189 22.56 11.95 -18.55
C THR A 189 23.13 13.36 -18.63
N ALA A 190 23.36 13.85 -19.84
CA ALA A 190 23.74 15.25 -20.05
C ALA A 190 22.60 16.19 -19.62
N GLU A 191 22.93 17.34 -19.02
CA GLU A 191 21.95 18.28 -18.48
C GLU A 191 20.89 18.71 -19.51
N ALA A 192 21.29 18.86 -20.78
CA ALA A 192 20.39 19.22 -21.89
C ALA A 192 19.25 18.21 -22.13
N ASN A 193 19.39 16.96 -21.69
CA ASN A 193 18.37 15.92 -21.87
C ASN A 193 17.42 15.81 -20.67
N VAL A 194 17.72 16.44 -19.54
CA VAL A 194 16.98 16.24 -18.28
C VAL A 194 15.50 16.54 -18.44
N LEU A 195 15.14 17.70 -18.99
CA LEU A 195 13.74 18.10 -19.14
C LEU A 195 12.99 17.19 -20.14
N SER A 196 13.63 16.87 -21.26
CA SER A 196 13.06 15.96 -22.26
C SER A 196 12.78 14.58 -21.67
N ILE A 197 13.70 14.02 -20.87
CA ILE A 197 13.51 12.72 -20.19
C ILE A 197 12.41 12.82 -19.13
N ALA A 198 12.38 13.89 -18.33
CA ALA A 198 11.34 14.09 -17.33
C ALA A 198 9.94 14.21 -17.96
N GLN A 199 9.85 14.80 -19.15
CA GLN A 199 8.59 15.07 -19.85
C GLN A 199 8.09 13.87 -20.67
N HIS A 200 8.98 13.19 -21.38
CA HIS A 200 8.64 12.17 -22.37
C HIS A 200 9.15 10.77 -22.03
N GLY A 201 9.91 10.62 -20.95
CA GLY A 201 10.55 9.37 -20.57
C GLY A 201 11.81 9.10 -21.40
N PHE A 202 12.33 7.88 -21.25
CA PHE A 202 13.48 7.43 -22.04
C PHE A 202 13.03 7.00 -23.43
N ASP A 203 13.55 7.67 -24.45
CA ASP A 203 13.19 7.39 -25.85
C ASP A 203 13.84 6.07 -26.33
N PRO A 204 13.04 5.03 -26.60
CA PRO A 204 13.56 3.74 -27.07
C PRO A 204 14.22 3.83 -28.45
N LYS A 205 13.88 4.85 -29.27
CA LYS A 205 14.38 5.00 -30.64
C LYS A 205 15.78 5.62 -30.71
N ARG A 206 16.21 6.36 -29.66
CA ARG A 206 17.50 7.07 -29.66
C ARG A 206 18.72 6.16 -29.60
N ARG A 207 18.60 4.92 -29.09
CA ARG A 207 19.75 4.01 -28.85
C ARG A 207 19.75 2.73 -29.67
N CYS A 208 18.89 2.62 -30.69
CA CYS A 208 18.85 1.47 -31.58
C CYS A 208 20.16 1.24 -32.37
N GLY A 209 20.99 2.28 -32.54
CA GLY A 209 22.27 2.22 -33.26
C GLY A 209 23.46 1.61 -32.50
N GLN A 210 23.32 1.27 -31.21
CA GLN A 210 24.41 0.64 -30.45
C GLN A 210 24.62 -0.85 -30.76
N ALA A 211 23.73 -1.47 -31.54
CA ALA A 211 23.87 -2.85 -31.99
C ALA A 211 25.07 -3.07 -32.95
N ASP A 212 25.52 -2.03 -33.65
CA ASP A 212 26.67 -2.15 -34.57
C ASP A 212 28.03 -2.06 -33.85
N LEU A 213 28.07 -1.50 -32.62
CA LEU A 213 29.28 -1.44 -31.79
C LEU A 213 29.64 -2.78 -31.13
N GLU A 214 28.66 -3.67 -30.93
CA GLU A 214 28.90 -5.03 -30.44
C GLU A 214 29.80 -5.83 -31.40
N LYS A 215 29.66 -5.57 -32.71
CA LYS A 215 30.50 -6.18 -33.76
C LYS A 215 31.93 -5.64 -33.78
N LEU A 216 32.15 -4.39 -33.36
CA LEU A 216 33.48 -3.76 -33.32
C LEU A 216 34.23 -3.94 -31.99
N HIS A 217 33.51 -4.09 -30.87
CA HIS A 217 34.09 -4.24 -29.53
C HIS A 217 33.40 -5.34 -28.72
N PRO A 218 33.66 -6.62 -29.02
CA PRO A 218 33.12 -7.74 -28.25
C PRO A 218 33.50 -7.60 -26.77
N GLY A 219 32.50 -7.60 -25.89
CA GLY A 219 32.71 -7.54 -24.43
C GLY A 219 32.69 -6.14 -23.79
N ARG A 220 32.51 -5.05 -24.54
CA ARG A 220 32.38 -3.68 -23.97
C ARG A 220 30.97 -3.10 -23.93
N VAL A 221 30.01 -3.71 -24.62
CA VAL A 221 28.60 -3.28 -24.68
C VAL A 221 27.73 -4.49 -24.35
N TYR A 222 26.80 -4.35 -23.39
CA TYR A 222 25.95 -5.44 -22.92
C TYR A 222 24.61 -5.50 -23.68
N GLY A 223 24.64 -5.11 -24.95
CA GLY A 223 23.49 -5.01 -25.86
C GLY A 223 22.91 -3.60 -26.00
N ALA A 224 22.03 -3.44 -26.99
CA ALA A 224 21.31 -2.19 -27.22
C ALA A 224 20.20 -1.98 -26.17
N GLY A 225 20.11 -0.77 -25.63
CA GLY A 225 19.09 -0.39 -24.65
C GLY A 225 19.50 0.82 -23.81
N GLU A 226 18.65 1.16 -22.85
CA GLU A 226 18.94 2.23 -21.88
C GLU A 226 19.60 1.66 -20.62
N TYR A 227 20.67 2.30 -20.16
CA TYR A 227 21.54 1.75 -19.11
C TYR A 227 21.23 2.42 -17.77
N PHE A 228 21.12 1.58 -16.74
CA PHE A 228 20.89 1.98 -15.36
C PHE A 228 21.83 1.22 -14.43
N ALA A 229 22.43 1.90 -13.46
CA ALA A 229 23.33 1.28 -12.50
C ALA A 229 22.70 1.17 -11.11
N LYS A 230 23.04 0.12 -10.36
CA LYS A 230 22.75 0.07 -8.92
C LYS A 230 23.61 1.05 -8.13
N ASP A 231 24.88 1.21 -8.53
CA ASP A 231 25.80 2.15 -7.91
C ASP A 231 25.80 3.48 -8.68
N PRO A 232 25.45 4.61 -8.05
CA PRO A 232 25.41 5.90 -8.70
C PRO A 232 26.79 6.37 -9.17
N GLN A 233 27.89 5.91 -8.56
CA GLN A 233 29.25 6.30 -8.98
C GLN A 233 29.56 5.88 -10.40
N VAL A 234 28.96 4.78 -10.86
CA VAL A 234 29.03 4.42 -12.27
C VAL A 234 28.29 5.47 -13.10
N SER A 235 27.06 5.78 -12.72
CA SER A 235 26.19 6.70 -13.46
C SER A 235 26.75 8.12 -13.53
N VAL A 236 27.57 8.55 -12.56
CA VAL A 236 28.30 9.83 -12.61
C VAL A 236 29.08 9.99 -13.91
N THR A 237 29.79 8.95 -14.36
CA THR A 237 30.61 9.02 -15.58
C THR A 237 29.77 9.26 -16.84
N TYR A 238 28.50 8.85 -16.83
CA TYR A 238 27.55 9.06 -17.93
C TYR A 238 26.85 10.42 -17.88
N ALA A 239 27.01 11.19 -16.81
CA ALA A 239 26.52 12.57 -16.72
C ALA A 239 27.33 13.56 -17.58
N ARG A 240 28.45 13.12 -18.21
CA ARG A 240 29.30 13.91 -19.12
C ARG A 240 29.68 15.29 -18.54
N ASP A 241 30.31 15.27 -17.38
CA ASP A 241 30.67 16.47 -16.59
C ASP A 241 29.46 17.29 -16.07
N GLY A 242 28.24 16.81 -16.28
CA GLY A 242 27.03 17.36 -15.68
C GLY A 242 26.92 17.05 -14.19
N ALA A 243 26.10 17.85 -13.50
CA ALA A 243 25.91 17.73 -12.05
C ALA A 243 24.65 16.96 -11.63
N PHE A 244 23.91 16.42 -12.60
CA PHE A 244 22.58 15.88 -12.38
C PHE A 244 22.45 14.43 -12.87
N MET A 245 21.64 13.65 -12.16
CA MET A 245 21.26 12.31 -12.59
C MET A 245 19.84 11.96 -12.13
N PHE A 246 19.24 10.95 -12.75
CA PHE A 246 17.95 10.44 -12.33
C PHE A 246 18.10 9.23 -11.41
N LEU A 247 17.23 9.18 -10.41
CA LEU A 247 16.82 7.93 -9.77
C LEU A 247 15.52 7.47 -10.44
N CYS A 248 15.53 6.25 -10.97
CA CYS A 248 14.42 5.69 -11.74
C CYS A 248 13.86 4.42 -11.10
N LYS A 249 12.54 4.24 -11.23
CA LYS A 249 11.85 2.96 -11.02
C LYS A 249 11.93 2.17 -12.32
N LEU A 250 12.44 0.95 -12.26
CA LEU A 250 12.60 0.05 -13.40
C LEU A 250 11.68 -1.15 -13.24
N VAL A 251 10.97 -1.49 -14.30
CA VAL A 251 10.05 -2.63 -14.38
C VAL A 251 10.68 -3.69 -15.29
N LEU A 252 10.97 -4.86 -14.72
CA LEU A 252 11.69 -5.93 -15.40
C LEU A 252 10.72 -6.90 -16.07
N GLY A 253 10.78 -6.96 -17.41
CA GLY A 253 10.10 -7.99 -18.20
C GLY A 253 10.87 -9.31 -18.21
N LYS A 254 10.78 -10.05 -19.30
CA LYS A 254 11.54 -11.28 -19.51
C LYS A 254 13.04 -10.97 -19.67
N ALA A 255 13.88 -11.68 -18.92
CA ALA A 255 15.33 -11.57 -19.04
C ALA A 255 15.79 -11.86 -20.47
N ASP A 256 16.81 -11.12 -20.90
CA ASP A 256 17.42 -11.05 -22.22
C ASP A 256 16.52 -10.60 -23.38
N VAL A 257 15.20 -10.51 -23.17
CA VAL A 257 14.23 -9.99 -24.13
C VAL A 257 13.92 -8.52 -23.83
N ASP A 258 13.44 -8.24 -22.62
CA ASP A 258 12.99 -6.91 -22.18
C ASP A 258 14.04 -6.21 -21.30
N HIS A 259 14.95 -6.97 -20.69
CA HIS A 259 16.07 -6.42 -19.94
C HIS A 259 17.26 -7.39 -19.91
N THR A 260 18.47 -6.87 -19.70
CA THR A 260 19.66 -7.66 -19.38
C THR A 260 20.21 -7.21 -18.03
N TRP A 261 20.49 -8.17 -17.14
CA TRP A 261 21.16 -7.96 -15.85
C TRP A 261 22.62 -8.36 -15.97
N VAL A 262 23.52 -7.45 -15.64
CA VAL A 262 24.97 -7.66 -15.70
C VAL A 262 25.51 -7.69 -14.28
N SER A 263 25.64 -8.89 -13.71
CA SER A 263 25.84 -9.07 -12.26
C SER A 263 27.17 -8.52 -11.73
N HIS A 264 28.26 -8.61 -12.50
CA HIS A 264 29.59 -8.17 -12.06
C HIS A 264 29.73 -6.64 -12.00
N THR A 265 29.12 -5.92 -12.94
CA THR A 265 29.10 -4.45 -12.97
C THR A 265 27.86 -3.84 -12.34
N LYS A 266 26.85 -4.67 -12.06
CA LYS A 266 25.56 -4.32 -11.45
C LYS A 266 24.74 -3.33 -12.30
N TYR A 267 24.64 -3.61 -13.60
CA TYR A 267 23.87 -2.82 -14.55
C TYR A 267 22.61 -3.51 -15.04
N TYR A 268 21.61 -2.70 -15.33
CA TYR A 268 20.44 -3.05 -16.11
C TYR A 268 20.51 -2.37 -17.46
N VAL A 269 20.29 -3.15 -18.51
CA VAL A 269 20.05 -2.64 -19.86
C VAL A 269 18.58 -2.91 -20.17
N LEU A 270 17.75 -1.87 -20.17
CA LEU A 270 16.34 -2.00 -20.50
C LEU A 270 16.14 -1.91 -22.02
N LYS A 271 15.49 -2.93 -22.57
CA LYS A 271 15.23 -3.07 -24.01
C LYS A 271 13.80 -2.64 -24.30
N GLN A 272 13.51 -1.36 -24.01
CA GLN A 272 12.18 -0.78 -24.23
C GLN A 272 11.76 -0.97 -25.69
N ARG A 273 10.69 -1.73 -25.91
CA ARG A 273 10.11 -2.08 -27.22
C ARG A 273 8.61 -1.81 -27.20
N ASP A 274 8.00 -1.76 -28.39
CA ASP A 274 6.54 -1.69 -28.55
C ASP A 274 5.89 -0.53 -27.77
N CYS A 275 6.60 0.62 -27.69
CA CYS A 275 6.20 1.80 -26.92
C CYS A 275 6.00 1.56 -25.41
N ARG A 276 6.50 0.44 -24.86
CA ARG A 276 6.48 0.17 -23.42
C ARG A 276 7.47 1.06 -22.69
N ILE A 277 6.99 1.68 -21.61
CA ILE A 277 7.82 2.45 -20.68
C ILE A 277 8.23 1.52 -19.56
N GLN A 278 9.50 1.11 -19.53
CA GLN A 278 10.05 0.25 -18.48
C GLN A 278 10.82 1.03 -17.40
N ALA A 279 11.15 2.30 -17.67
CA ALA A 279 11.84 3.17 -16.74
C ALA A 279 11.05 4.45 -16.50
N LEU A 280 10.75 4.72 -15.23
CA LEU A 280 10.09 5.94 -14.77
C LEU A 280 11.10 6.78 -13.98
N PRO A 281 11.47 7.98 -14.45
CA PRO A 281 12.19 8.95 -13.64
C PRO A 281 11.35 9.33 -12.42
N LEU A 282 11.87 9.10 -11.21
CA LEU A 282 11.19 9.47 -9.96
C LEU A 282 11.73 10.77 -9.39
N PHE A 283 13.06 10.89 -9.38
CA PHE A 283 13.75 12.04 -8.82
C PHE A 283 14.92 12.43 -9.70
N LEU A 284 15.08 13.75 -9.88
CA LEU A 284 16.30 14.36 -10.35
C LEU A 284 17.14 14.73 -9.13
N VAL A 285 18.37 14.24 -9.04
CA VAL A 285 19.31 14.61 -7.97
C VAL A 285 20.46 15.43 -8.54
N GLN A 286 20.88 16.43 -7.79
CA GLN A 286 22.10 17.18 -8.05
C GLN A 286 23.18 16.68 -7.09
N PHE A 287 24.22 16.04 -7.62
CA PHE A 287 25.29 15.42 -6.84
C PHE A 287 26.57 16.28 -6.80
N LEU A 288 26.67 17.31 -7.65
CA LEU A 288 27.73 18.32 -7.63
C LEU A 288 27.14 19.73 -7.79
N PRO A 289 27.84 20.79 -7.33
CA PRO A 289 27.46 22.15 -7.68
C PRO A 289 27.48 22.35 -9.20
N SER A 290 26.52 23.10 -9.75
CA SER A 290 26.48 23.50 -11.15
C SER A 290 26.01 24.94 -11.25
N GLN A 291 26.59 25.67 -12.19
CA GLN A 291 26.20 27.04 -12.57
C GLN A 291 25.49 27.05 -13.94
N GLY A 292 25.09 25.87 -14.43
CA GLY A 292 24.38 25.71 -15.70
C GLY A 292 22.97 26.33 -15.65
N SER A 293 22.39 26.55 -16.83
CA SER A 293 21.05 27.13 -16.97
C SER A 293 19.97 26.32 -16.25
N LEU A 294 20.09 24.99 -16.26
CA LEU A 294 19.21 24.11 -15.51
C LEU A 294 19.31 24.34 -14.00
N ALA A 295 20.53 24.45 -13.46
CA ALA A 295 20.73 24.69 -12.03
C ALA A 295 20.09 26.02 -11.59
N SER A 296 20.27 27.10 -12.35
CA SER A 296 19.65 28.40 -12.09
C SER A 296 18.12 28.32 -12.12
N ARG A 297 17.55 27.64 -13.13
CA ARG A 297 16.09 27.41 -13.22
C ARG A 297 15.56 26.64 -12.01
N LEU A 298 16.27 25.59 -11.60
CA LEU A 298 15.87 24.74 -10.49
C LEU A 298 16.03 25.41 -9.12
N GLN A 299 17.00 26.32 -8.97
CA GLN A 299 17.15 27.14 -7.77
C GLN A 299 15.97 28.11 -7.60
N ALA A 300 15.45 28.69 -8.69
CA ALA A 300 14.25 29.53 -8.63
C ALA A 300 13.00 28.76 -8.14
N LEU A 301 12.98 27.43 -8.27
CA LEU A 301 11.90 26.59 -7.74
C LEU A 301 12.01 26.32 -6.23
N ARG A 302 13.17 26.59 -5.59
CA ARG A 302 13.38 26.37 -4.13
C ARG A 302 12.50 27.24 -3.24
N THR A 303 12.05 28.39 -3.73
CA THR A 303 11.24 29.35 -2.96
C THR A 303 9.75 28.99 -2.91
N CYS A 304 9.32 28.00 -3.70
CA CYS A 304 7.96 27.50 -3.69
C CYS A 304 7.92 26.22 -2.84
N ASP A 305 7.61 26.36 -1.55
CA ASP A 305 7.34 25.19 -0.72
C ASP A 305 6.21 24.38 -1.39
N ALA A 306 6.54 23.13 -1.71
CA ALA A 306 5.99 22.33 -2.79
C ALA A 306 4.54 21.83 -2.65
N ALA A 307 3.64 22.56 -1.99
CA ALA A 307 2.26 22.11 -1.88
C ALA A 307 1.29 23.28 -1.92
N GLN A 308 0.75 23.60 -3.09
CA GLN A 308 -0.57 24.22 -3.10
C GLN A 308 -1.56 23.25 -2.44
N PRO A 309 -2.13 23.58 -1.27
CA PRO A 309 -3.03 22.69 -0.52
C PRO A 309 -4.33 22.38 -1.27
N SER A 310 -4.63 23.17 -2.31
CA SER A 310 -5.85 23.16 -3.12
C SER A 310 -5.99 21.94 -4.02
N ALA A 311 -4.90 21.42 -4.60
CA ALA A 311 -4.99 20.30 -5.56
C ALA A 311 -5.38 18.96 -4.88
N LEU A 312 -5.00 18.76 -3.62
CA LEU A 312 -5.25 17.52 -2.87
C LEU A 312 -6.67 17.45 -2.29
N ALA A 313 -7.27 18.59 -1.93
CA ALA A 313 -8.61 18.65 -1.35
C ALA A 313 -9.72 18.34 -2.37
N VAL A 314 -9.47 18.62 -3.65
CA VAL A 314 -10.43 18.44 -4.75
C VAL A 314 -10.53 16.96 -5.19
N ARG A 315 -9.51 16.15 -4.93
CA ARG A 315 -9.41 14.75 -5.41
C ARG A 315 -10.10 13.71 -4.54
N GLN A 316 -10.57 14.07 -3.34
CA GLN A 316 -11.36 13.19 -2.49
C GLN A 316 -12.85 13.57 -2.59
N PRO A 317 -13.70 12.81 -3.31
CA PRO A 317 -15.13 13.10 -3.42
C PRO A 317 -15.77 13.25 -2.04
N GLY A 318 -16.45 14.37 -1.77
CA GLY A 318 -17.07 14.65 -0.46
C GLY A 318 -16.13 15.23 0.61
N ALA A 319 -14.83 15.45 0.34
CA ALA A 319 -13.92 16.08 1.31
C ALA A 319 -14.14 17.60 1.49
N LEU A 320 -14.93 18.22 0.60
CA LEU A 320 -15.18 19.67 0.62
C LEU A 320 -16.53 20.05 1.24
N ARG A 321 -17.37 19.07 1.62
CA ARG A 321 -18.70 19.33 2.18
C ARG A 321 -19.02 18.35 3.31
N PRO A 322 -19.50 18.83 4.46
CA PRO A 322 -20.08 17.98 5.50
C PRO A 322 -21.14 17.03 4.94
N CYS A 323 -21.19 15.80 5.45
CA CYS A 323 -22.15 14.77 5.00
C CYS A 323 -23.17 14.41 6.09
N GLU A 324 -24.39 14.06 5.68
CA GLU A 324 -25.45 13.66 6.60
C GLU A 324 -25.11 12.40 7.40
N ALA A 325 -25.73 12.29 8.58
CA ALA A 325 -25.50 11.22 9.54
C ALA A 325 -25.83 9.83 9.00
N ARG A 326 -25.02 8.83 9.37
CA ARG A 326 -25.29 7.44 9.05
C ARG A 326 -26.48 6.92 9.87
N ARG A 327 -27.45 6.27 9.20
CA ARG A 327 -28.68 5.77 9.86
C ARG A 327 -28.42 4.60 10.83
N ASP A 328 -27.33 3.86 10.63
CA ASP A 328 -26.93 2.67 11.40
C ASP A 328 -26.07 2.97 12.63
N ALA A 329 -25.75 4.25 12.89
CA ALA A 329 -24.94 4.69 14.03
C ALA A 329 -25.74 5.51 15.06
N GLY A 330 -27.05 5.27 15.16
CA GLY A 330 -27.91 5.95 16.14
C GLY A 330 -27.79 5.38 17.56
N MET A 331 -28.27 6.15 18.54
CA MET A 331 -28.26 5.72 19.94
C MET A 331 -29.33 4.68 20.27
N ALA A 332 -28.91 3.57 20.88
CA ALA A 332 -29.80 2.53 21.40
C ALA A 332 -30.04 2.65 22.92
N ALA A 333 -28.97 2.98 23.66
CA ALA A 333 -28.95 3.10 25.11
C ALA A 333 -29.82 4.27 25.61
N ALA A 334 -30.12 4.28 26.90
CA ALA A 334 -30.88 5.37 27.52
C ALA A 334 -30.13 6.71 27.44
N ALA A 335 -28.81 6.67 27.55
CA ALA A 335 -27.93 7.82 27.40
C ALA A 335 -26.56 7.40 26.86
N THR A 336 -25.86 8.34 26.22
CA THR A 336 -24.48 8.17 25.74
C THR A 336 -23.61 9.34 26.18
N ARG A 337 -22.32 9.09 26.40
CA ARG A 337 -21.31 10.14 26.56
C ARG A 337 -20.28 10.11 25.42
N HIS A 338 -20.48 9.23 24.45
CA HIS A 338 -19.47 8.78 23.50
C HIS A 338 -19.96 9.08 22.09
N LEU A 339 -19.43 10.14 21.47
CA LEU A 339 -19.86 10.59 20.16
C LEU A 339 -18.73 10.48 19.14
N TRP A 340 -19.10 10.22 17.88
CA TRP A 340 -18.26 10.61 16.73
C TRP A 340 -19.01 11.65 15.92
N LEU A 341 -18.33 12.77 15.69
CA LEU A 341 -18.80 13.86 14.87
C LEU A 341 -18.20 13.71 13.47
N GLY A 342 -19.07 13.83 12.47
CA GLY A 342 -18.78 13.59 11.07
C GLY A 342 -17.74 14.53 10.47
N TRP A 343 -17.61 14.52 9.15
CA TRP A 343 -16.63 15.38 8.48
C TRP A 343 -16.93 16.86 8.74
N LEU A 344 -16.10 17.48 9.57
CA LEU A 344 -16.14 18.87 10.00
C LEU A 344 -15.71 19.80 8.85
N SER A 345 -15.63 21.10 9.14
CA SER A 345 -15.20 22.10 8.16
C SER A 345 -13.84 21.74 7.55
N PRO A 346 -13.72 21.75 6.20
CA PRO A 346 -12.43 21.53 5.53
C PRO A 346 -11.35 22.54 5.92
N ALA A 347 -11.73 23.71 6.43
CA ALA A 347 -10.80 24.74 6.90
C ALA A 347 -9.97 24.29 8.11
N LEU A 348 -10.49 23.36 8.92
CA LEU A 348 -9.81 22.81 10.10
C LEU A 348 -8.64 21.88 9.74
N ARG A 349 -8.55 21.43 8.48
CA ARG A 349 -7.52 20.50 8.01
C ARG A 349 -6.10 20.96 8.34
N SER A 350 -5.84 22.26 8.20
CA SER A 350 -4.53 22.87 8.43
C SER A 350 -4.38 23.53 9.80
N GLN A 351 -5.41 23.44 10.65
CA GLN A 351 -5.36 23.97 12.00
C GLN A 351 -4.94 22.87 12.97
N ASP A 352 -4.48 23.27 14.15
CA ASP A 352 -4.09 22.37 15.24
C ASP A 352 -5.32 21.66 15.85
N ASP A 353 -5.07 20.80 16.83
CA ASP A 353 -6.11 20.02 17.49
C ASP A 353 -6.96 20.88 18.45
N ASP A 354 -6.42 21.99 18.96
CA ASP A 354 -7.16 22.96 19.78
C ASP A 354 -8.25 23.64 18.97
N ALA A 355 -7.95 24.09 17.75
CA ALA A 355 -8.96 24.69 16.88
C ALA A 355 -10.07 23.69 16.49
N VAL A 356 -9.74 22.40 16.35
CA VAL A 356 -10.76 21.35 16.15
C VAL A 356 -11.61 21.19 17.41
N ALA A 357 -11.00 21.21 18.60
CA ALA A 357 -11.71 21.11 19.87
C ALA A 357 -12.65 22.30 20.10
N GLU A 358 -12.23 23.52 19.75
CA GLU A 358 -13.05 24.74 19.81
C GLU A 358 -14.26 24.67 18.87
N ASP A 359 -14.07 24.27 17.61
CA ASP A 359 -15.16 24.12 16.64
C ASP A 359 -16.15 23.03 17.05
N VAL A 360 -15.65 21.92 17.60
CA VAL A 360 -16.48 20.86 18.19
C VAL A 360 -17.26 21.36 19.41
N ALA A 361 -16.63 22.12 20.31
CA ALA A 361 -17.29 22.68 21.48
C ALA A 361 -18.38 23.69 21.09
N ALA A 362 -18.14 24.49 20.05
CA ALA A 362 -19.14 25.40 19.49
C ALA A 362 -20.35 24.64 18.92
N PHE A 363 -20.14 23.56 18.16
CA PHE A 363 -21.23 22.71 17.67
C PHE A 363 -22.02 22.06 18.82
N LEU A 364 -21.31 21.59 19.85
CA LEU A 364 -21.87 20.92 21.02
C LEU A 364 -22.39 21.87 22.09
N GLN A 365 -22.58 23.17 21.81
CA GLN A 365 -23.10 24.15 22.77
C GLN A 365 -24.27 23.57 23.60
N GLY A 366 -24.11 23.59 24.93
CA GLY A 366 -25.01 22.95 25.90
C GLY A 366 -24.52 21.59 26.44
N HIS A 367 -23.54 20.95 25.78
CA HIS A 367 -22.96 19.66 26.18
C HIS A 367 -21.43 19.77 26.19
N ARG A 368 -20.83 19.91 27.37
CA ARG A 368 -19.38 20.12 27.51
C ARG A 368 -18.59 18.85 27.12
N PRO A 369 -17.64 18.95 26.18
CA PRO A 369 -16.67 17.90 25.92
C PRO A 369 -15.67 17.80 27.09
N ALA A 370 -15.47 16.58 27.61
CA ALA A 370 -14.35 16.25 28.48
C ALA A 370 -13.08 15.95 27.68
N GLN A 371 -13.23 15.41 26.46
CA GLN A 371 -12.12 15.11 25.56
C GLN A 371 -12.58 15.20 24.11
N VAL A 372 -11.75 15.79 23.25
CA VAL A 372 -11.91 15.78 21.80
C VAL A 372 -10.63 15.19 21.18
N VAL A 373 -10.79 14.17 20.34
CA VAL A 373 -9.68 13.55 19.61
C VAL A 373 -9.94 13.65 18.11
N PRO A 374 -9.20 14.49 17.37
CA PRO A 374 -9.37 14.63 15.94
C PRO A 374 -9.03 13.35 15.15
N GLU A 375 -9.85 13.02 14.15
CA GLU A 375 -9.58 11.99 13.15
C GLU A 375 -9.26 12.66 11.80
N ARG A 376 -7.97 12.76 11.47
CA ARG A 376 -7.51 13.36 10.21
C ARG A 376 -7.26 12.28 9.16
N ASN A 377 -7.99 12.32 8.05
CA ASN A 377 -7.83 11.39 6.94
C ASN A 377 -7.70 12.15 5.60
N GLY A 378 -6.49 12.62 5.32
CA GLY A 378 -6.20 13.37 4.09
C GLY A 378 -6.78 14.76 4.16
N ALA A 379 -7.76 15.04 3.29
CA ALA A 379 -8.44 16.33 3.28
C ALA A 379 -9.62 16.41 4.27
N ARG A 380 -9.96 15.31 4.94
CA ARG A 380 -11.12 15.22 5.84
C ARG A 380 -10.69 15.25 7.30
N VAL A 381 -11.48 15.92 8.14
CA VAL A 381 -11.32 15.98 9.59
C VAL A 381 -12.64 15.59 10.24
N GLY A 382 -12.63 14.58 11.11
CA GLY A 382 -13.73 14.26 12.03
C GLY A 382 -13.25 14.34 13.47
N ALA A 383 -14.12 14.06 14.44
CA ALA A 383 -13.72 14.07 15.85
C ALA A 383 -14.44 13.01 16.67
N PHE A 384 -13.68 12.33 17.54
CA PHE A 384 -14.23 11.53 18.62
C PHE A 384 -14.39 12.43 19.85
N VAL A 385 -15.55 12.36 20.50
CA VAL A 385 -15.88 13.24 21.62
C VAL A 385 -16.39 12.44 22.81
N LEU A 386 -15.70 12.61 23.93
CA LEU A 386 -16.18 12.19 25.24
C LEU A 386 -16.84 13.39 25.91
N LEU A 387 -18.11 13.28 26.27
CA LEU A 387 -18.84 14.31 27.01
C LEU A 387 -18.58 14.19 28.51
N GLU A 388 -18.54 15.32 29.23
CA GLU A 388 -18.47 15.36 30.70
C GLU A 388 -19.68 14.67 31.34
N ARG A 389 -20.86 14.82 30.73
CA ARG A 389 -22.12 14.25 31.19
C ARG A 389 -22.79 13.45 30.07
N PRO A 390 -23.40 12.31 30.39
CA PRO A 390 -24.15 11.55 29.40
C PRO A 390 -25.41 12.33 28.97
N ILE A 391 -25.76 12.24 27.68
CA ILE A 391 -26.95 12.86 27.08
C ILE A 391 -28.00 11.80 26.73
N GLY A 392 -29.26 12.15 26.89
CA GLY A 392 -30.41 11.28 26.62
C GLY A 392 -30.80 11.22 25.14
N LYS A 393 -31.77 10.34 24.82
CA LYS A 393 -32.25 10.13 23.43
C LYS A 393 -32.79 11.38 22.74
N GLN A 394 -33.40 12.27 23.51
CA GLN A 394 -33.93 13.52 22.98
C GLN A 394 -32.79 14.47 22.57
N GLU A 395 -31.87 14.76 23.50
CA GLU A 395 -30.71 15.62 23.26
C GLU A 395 -29.85 15.09 22.09
N PHE A 396 -29.61 13.78 22.03
CA PHE A 396 -28.89 13.16 20.92
C PHE A 396 -29.58 13.40 19.57
N ARG A 397 -30.91 13.28 19.49
CA ARG A 397 -31.68 13.56 18.25
C ARG A 397 -31.69 15.04 17.89
N GLU A 398 -31.67 15.92 18.88
CA GLU A 398 -31.54 17.35 18.68
C GLU A 398 -30.16 17.69 18.07
N LEU A 399 -29.08 17.09 18.57
CA LEU A 399 -27.74 17.22 17.98
C LEU A 399 -27.68 16.68 16.53
N GLN A 400 -28.31 15.54 16.23
CA GLN A 400 -28.38 15.00 14.87
C GLN A 400 -29.13 15.89 13.86
N ARG A 401 -29.99 16.80 14.36
CA ARG A 401 -30.73 17.76 13.54
C ARG A 401 -30.07 19.14 13.53
N ARG A 402 -29.19 19.41 14.48
CA ARG A 402 -28.52 20.71 14.63
C ARG A 402 -27.65 20.99 13.40
N PRO A 403 -27.79 22.17 12.78
CA PRO A 403 -26.92 22.57 11.70
C PRO A 403 -25.53 22.91 12.24
N TYR A 404 -24.52 22.22 11.76
CA TYR A 404 -23.11 22.55 11.93
C TYR A 404 -22.79 23.88 11.24
N GLN A 405 -22.19 24.81 11.99
CA GLN A 405 -21.92 26.19 11.58
C GLN A 405 -23.15 26.90 10.98
N GLY A 406 -24.35 26.54 11.47
CA GLY A 406 -25.62 27.09 10.99
C GLY A 406 -25.99 26.74 9.54
N ARG A 407 -25.18 25.91 8.85
CA ARG A 407 -25.30 25.73 7.39
C ARG A 407 -25.38 24.29 6.93
N TYR A 408 -24.70 23.37 7.61
CA TYR A 408 -24.54 22.00 7.12
C TYR A 408 -25.04 20.98 8.11
N ARG A 409 -25.39 19.77 7.66
CA ARG A 409 -25.63 18.64 8.55
C ARG A 409 -24.38 17.76 8.55
N ILE A 410 -23.88 17.44 9.74
CA ILE A 410 -22.79 16.48 9.95
C ILE A 410 -23.35 15.19 10.56
N SER A 411 -22.56 14.11 10.49
CA SER A 411 -22.82 12.91 11.27
C SER A 411 -22.70 13.19 12.76
N VAL A 412 -23.63 12.67 13.54
CA VAL A 412 -23.51 12.54 14.99
C VAL A 412 -23.86 11.09 15.31
N ASP A 413 -22.82 10.31 15.58
CA ASP A 413 -22.87 8.86 15.73
C ASP A 413 -22.70 8.51 17.22
N ASP A 414 -23.53 7.59 17.73
CA ASP A 414 -23.34 7.01 19.06
C ASP A 414 -22.24 5.94 19.01
N GLN A 415 -21.10 6.29 19.59
CA GLN A 415 -19.91 5.45 19.71
C GLN A 415 -19.78 4.79 21.08
N GLN A 416 -20.87 4.69 21.84
CA GLN A 416 -20.85 3.97 23.11
C GLN A 416 -20.32 2.53 22.89
N PRO A 417 -19.30 2.10 23.65
CA PRO A 417 -18.82 0.73 23.58
C PRO A 417 -19.96 -0.27 23.77
N GLY A 418 -20.09 -1.20 22.83
CA GLY A 418 -21.16 -2.20 22.86
C GLY A 418 -22.54 -1.70 22.46
N ASN A 419 -22.67 -0.56 21.74
CA ASN A 419 -23.95 -0.05 21.25
C ASN A 419 -24.80 -1.15 20.54
N PRO A 420 -25.95 -1.57 21.11
CA PRO A 420 -26.78 -2.63 20.54
C PRO A 420 -27.25 -2.39 19.10
N ARG A 421 -27.38 -1.12 18.66
CA ARG A 421 -27.78 -0.81 17.29
C ARG A 421 -26.73 -1.16 16.23
N SER A 422 -25.47 -1.21 16.64
CA SER A 422 -24.36 -1.64 15.78
C SER A 422 -24.07 -3.14 15.90
N GLN A 423 -24.60 -3.80 16.93
CA GLN A 423 -24.37 -5.22 17.17
C GLN A 423 -24.99 -6.06 16.03
N GLY A 424 -24.18 -6.93 15.43
CA GLY A 424 -24.58 -7.75 14.27
C GLY A 424 -24.57 -7.00 12.93
N CYS A 425 -24.56 -5.67 12.92
CA CYS A 425 -24.37 -4.88 11.71
C CYS A 425 -22.91 -4.95 11.25
N VAL A 426 -22.69 -5.18 9.95
CA VAL A 426 -21.33 -5.22 9.39
C VAL A 426 -20.71 -3.83 9.44
N CYS A 427 -19.45 -3.75 9.88
CA CYS A 427 -18.74 -2.48 9.99
C CYS A 427 -18.65 -1.75 8.64
N PRO A 428 -19.12 -0.49 8.55
CA PRO A 428 -19.00 0.29 7.31
C PRO A 428 -17.57 0.63 6.92
N ARG A 429 -16.61 0.63 7.86
CA ARG A 429 -15.17 0.78 7.55
C ARG A 429 -14.58 -0.50 6.92
N LEU A 430 -15.17 -1.67 7.20
CA LEU A 430 -14.78 -2.95 6.60
C LEU A 430 -15.36 -3.11 5.18
N THR A 431 -16.59 -2.64 4.96
CA THR A 431 -17.26 -2.70 3.64
C THR A 431 -17.03 -1.46 2.79
N GLY A 432 -16.53 -0.37 3.39
CA GLY A 432 -16.22 0.88 2.73
C GLY A 432 -14.84 0.89 2.04
N PRO A 433 -14.44 2.04 1.49
CA PRO A 433 -13.22 2.16 0.66
C PRO A 433 -11.92 1.81 1.39
N SER A 434 -11.84 1.99 2.72
CA SER A 434 -10.67 1.61 3.50
C SER A 434 -10.49 0.11 3.63
N ARG A 435 -11.59 -0.66 3.47
CA ARG A 435 -11.65 -2.12 3.60
C ARG A 435 -11.02 -2.69 4.89
N TYR A 436 -10.87 -1.84 5.89
CA TYR A 436 -10.20 -2.11 7.16
C TYR A 436 -10.74 -1.15 8.22
N CYS A 437 -10.86 -1.66 9.44
CA CYS A 437 -11.27 -0.89 10.61
C CYS A 437 -10.23 -1.06 11.72
N ARG A 438 -9.55 0.03 12.10
CA ARG A 438 -8.55 -0.02 13.17
C ARG A 438 -9.16 -0.42 14.52
N GLY A 439 -10.37 0.07 14.82
CA GLY A 439 -11.09 -0.29 16.05
C GLY A 439 -11.53 -1.75 16.13
N TRP A 440 -11.33 -2.56 15.09
CA TRP A 440 -11.64 -4.00 15.12
C TRP A 440 -10.74 -4.78 16.10
N ASN A 441 -9.46 -4.41 16.21
CA ASN A 441 -8.48 -5.11 17.04
C ASN A 441 -7.95 -4.28 18.20
N LEU A 442 -8.65 -3.20 18.54
CA LEU A 442 -8.40 -2.41 19.75
C LEU A 442 -9.50 -2.71 20.78
N ARG A 443 -9.13 -2.89 22.05
CA ARG A 443 -10.04 -3.10 23.19
C ARG A 443 -10.21 -1.87 24.06
N GLY A 444 -9.39 -0.86 23.86
CA GLY A 444 -9.44 0.39 24.60
C GLY A 444 -8.12 0.60 25.32
N HIS A 445 -7.24 1.43 24.74
CA HIS A 445 -6.04 1.89 25.41
C HIS A 445 -6.40 2.99 26.43
N ARG A 446 -5.50 3.28 27.38
CA ARG A 446 -5.70 4.33 28.40
C ARG A 446 -6.07 5.69 27.78
N THR A 447 -5.49 6.01 26.63
CA THR A 447 -5.73 7.23 25.84
C THR A 447 -6.84 7.10 24.80
N TRP A 448 -7.26 5.86 24.50
CA TRP A 448 -8.16 5.54 23.39
C TRP A 448 -9.20 4.50 23.80
N GLN A 449 -10.36 4.91 24.31
CA GLN A 449 -11.41 3.98 24.78
C GLN A 449 -12.37 3.49 23.68
N TRP A 450 -12.04 3.69 22.40
CA TRP A 450 -13.01 3.51 21.30
C TRP A 450 -12.77 2.19 20.55
N VAL A 451 -13.51 1.17 20.97
CA VAL A 451 -13.64 -0.13 20.29
C VAL A 451 -14.71 -0.02 19.21
N CYS A 452 -14.45 -0.57 18.02
CA CYS A 452 -15.50 -0.62 17.00
C CYS A 452 -16.58 -1.63 17.44
N SER A 453 -17.79 -1.13 17.67
CA SER A 453 -18.93 -1.93 18.14
C SER A 453 -19.62 -2.74 17.05
N PHE A 454 -19.29 -2.49 15.78
CA PHE A 454 -19.82 -3.22 14.63
C PHE A 454 -19.23 -4.63 14.48
N ALA A 455 -19.96 -5.52 13.82
CA ALA A 455 -19.45 -6.83 13.45
C ALA A 455 -18.37 -6.73 12.36
N HIS A 456 -17.31 -7.53 12.52
CA HIS A 456 -16.24 -7.69 11.51
C HIS A 456 -16.14 -9.16 11.10
N PRO A 457 -17.17 -9.69 10.42
CA PRO A 457 -17.19 -11.07 9.98
C PRO A 457 -15.96 -11.43 9.13
N PRO A 458 -15.29 -12.57 9.37
CA PRO A 458 -14.14 -13.02 8.59
C PRO A 458 -14.41 -13.08 7.08
N GLU A 459 -15.64 -13.41 6.67
CA GLU A 459 -16.09 -13.50 5.27
C GLU A 459 -16.18 -12.16 4.55
N ARG A 460 -16.17 -11.04 5.29
CA ARG A 460 -16.13 -9.68 4.73
C ARG A 460 -14.72 -9.10 4.67
N ARG A 461 -13.70 -9.82 5.14
CA ARG A 461 -12.30 -9.40 4.99
C ARG A 461 -11.94 -9.39 3.49
N PRO A 462 -11.16 -8.42 3.00
CA PRO A 462 -10.73 -8.36 1.59
C PRO A 462 -9.96 -9.60 1.15
N THR A 463 -9.27 -10.22 2.09
CA THR A 463 -8.45 -11.42 1.89
C THR A 463 -9.17 -12.70 2.31
N HIS A 464 -10.50 -12.66 2.43
CA HIS A 464 -11.27 -13.86 2.72
C HIS A 464 -11.13 -14.86 1.56
N GLY A 465 -10.78 -16.11 1.89
CA GLY A 465 -10.50 -17.13 0.88
C GLY A 465 -9.23 -16.89 0.06
N ALA A 466 -8.38 -15.95 0.48
CA ALA A 466 -7.07 -15.75 -0.15
C ALA A 466 -6.24 -17.03 -0.04
N THR A 467 -5.49 -17.31 -1.10
CA THR A 467 -4.44 -18.32 -1.12
C THR A 467 -3.17 -17.67 -1.62
N TYR A 468 -2.03 -18.27 -1.28
CA TYR A 468 -0.74 -17.82 -1.77
C TYR A 468 0.06 -18.98 -2.32
N ARG A 469 0.99 -18.64 -3.23
CA ARG A 469 2.01 -19.55 -3.75
C ARG A 469 3.39 -18.99 -3.46
N LEU A 470 4.36 -19.88 -3.32
CA LEU A 470 5.77 -19.55 -3.14
C LEU A 470 6.54 -20.00 -4.37
N GLU A 471 7.05 -19.04 -5.12
CA GLU A 471 7.84 -19.27 -6.32
C GLU A 471 9.32 -19.09 -5.99
N PRO A 472 10.16 -20.13 -6.12
CA PRO A 472 11.60 -19.98 -5.86
C PRO A 472 12.20 -18.96 -6.83
N LEU A 473 12.98 -17.99 -6.31
CA LEU A 473 13.78 -17.12 -7.16
C LEU A 473 15.08 -17.82 -7.54
N THR A 474 15.40 -17.79 -8.84
CA THR A 474 16.65 -18.34 -9.37
C THR A 474 17.85 -17.56 -8.85
N THR A 475 18.84 -18.26 -8.31
CA THR A 475 20.13 -17.69 -7.91
C THR A 475 20.81 -17.03 -9.12
N GLY A 476 21.38 -15.83 -8.94
CA GLY A 476 21.97 -15.04 -10.03
C GLY A 476 20.96 -14.23 -10.85
N SER A 477 19.65 -14.36 -10.57
CA SER A 477 18.68 -13.43 -11.14
C SER A 477 18.85 -12.04 -10.53
N ALA A 478 18.48 -11.01 -11.29
CA ALA A 478 18.51 -9.61 -10.84
C ALA A 478 17.93 -9.40 -9.45
N LYS A 479 16.76 -9.98 -9.17
CA LYS A 479 16.05 -9.81 -7.91
C LYS A 479 16.71 -10.60 -6.77
N TYR A 480 17.20 -11.81 -7.05
CA TYR A 480 17.94 -12.60 -6.07
C TYR A 480 19.22 -11.88 -5.64
N ASP A 481 20.00 -11.37 -6.60
CA ASP A 481 21.26 -10.68 -6.33
C ASP A 481 21.04 -9.37 -5.55
N ASP A 482 19.97 -8.62 -5.86
CA ASP A 482 19.56 -7.45 -5.09
C ASP A 482 19.27 -7.80 -3.62
N ILE A 483 18.50 -8.86 -3.39
CA ILE A 483 18.21 -9.39 -2.04
C ILE A 483 19.50 -9.84 -1.34
N ALA A 484 20.38 -10.54 -2.04
CA ALA A 484 21.59 -11.08 -1.47
C ALA A 484 22.61 -10.01 -1.09
N MET A 485 22.73 -8.98 -1.93
CA MET A 485 23.59 -7.84 -1.68
C MET A 485 23.14 -7.04 -0.46
N GLU A 486 21.84 -6.75 -0.34
CA GLU A 486 21.29 -6.00 0.79
C GLU A 486 21.42 -6.77 2.12
N LEU A 487 21.18 -8.09 2.10
CA LEU A 487 21.41 -8.95 3.26
C LEU A 487 22.88 -8.93 3.70
N SER A 488 23.80 -9.08 2.74
CA SER A 488 25.25 -9.11 3.03
C SER A 488 25.73 -7.79 3.62
N ARG A 489 25.24 -6.66 3.10
CA ARG A 489 25.59 -5.32 3.57
C ARG A 489 25.02 -4.96 4.94
N SER A 490 23.97 -5.66 5.35
CA SER A 490 23.35 -5.48 6.66
C SER A 490 24.13 -6.19 7.79
N ALA A 491 25.13 -7.02 7.48
CA ALA A 491 25.88 -7.76 8.48
C ALA A 491 26.76 -6.86 9.38
N PRO A 492 27.06 -7.28 10.62
CA PRO A 492 26.68 -8.55 11.25
C PRO A 492 25.22 -8.58 11.74
N PHE A 493 24.67 -9.79 11.89
CA PHE A 493 23.32 -10.01 12.39
C PHE A 493 23.40 -10.45 13.85
N ILE A 494 22.57 -9.85 14.70
CA ILE A 494 22.44 -10.23 16.12
C ILE A 494 21.03 -10.77 16.32
N SER A 495 20.91 -12.03 16.70
CA SER A 495 19.64 -12.69 16.96
C SER A 495 19.02 -12.21 18.28
N ALA A 496 17.76 -12.60 18.51
CA ALA A 496 17.00 -12.23 19.70
C ALA A 496 17.64 -12.66 21.03
N ASP A 497 18.39 -13.76 21.00
CA ASP A 497 19.11 -14.37 22.12
C ASP A 497 20.59 -13.93 22.16
N GLY A 498 20.99 -12.94 21.35
CA GLY A 498 22.31 -12.32 21.41
C GLY A 498 23.39 -12.97 20.55
N HIS A 499 23.09 -14.03 19.80
CA HIS A 499 24.07 -14.64 18.90
C HIS A 499 24.38 -13.73 17.72
N CYS A 500 25.67 -13.52 17.47
CA CYS A 500 26.16 -12.70 16.37
C CYS A 500 26.68 -13.58 15.22
N GLY A 501 26.37 -13.23 13.97
CA GLY A 501 26.90 -13.95 12.81
C GLY A 501 26.58 -13.31 11.46
N THR A 502 27.08 -13.92 10.39
CA THR A 502 26.80 -13.52 9.01
C THR A 502 25.77 -14.47 8.41
N PRO A 503 24.69 -13.96 7.80
CA PRO A 503 23.64 -14.81 7.25
C PRO A 503 24.14 -15.55 6.01
N ARG A 504 23.66 -16.78 5.85
CA ARG A 504 23.73 -17.50 4.57
C ARG A 504 22.32 -17.67 4.05
N ILE A 505 22.08 -17.23 2.81
CA ILE A 505 20.78 -17.39 2.16
C ILE A 505 20.57 -18.87 1.87
N VAL A 506 19.49 -19.42 2.42
CA VAL A 506 19.09 -20.81 2.18
C VAL A 506 18.15 -20.91 0.99
N ALA A 507 17.18 -20.01 0.92
CA ALA A 507 16.25 -19.90 -0.18
C ALA A 507 15.63 -18.50 -0.21
N VAL A 508 15.16 -18.09 -1.39
CA VAL A 508 14.38 -16.87 -1.57
C VAL A 508 13.15 -17.25 -2.38
N TYR A 509 11.97 -16.87 -1.89
CA TYR A 509 10.70 -17.14 -2.55
C TYR A 509 9.97 -15.83 -2.82
N ARG A 510 9.46 -15.68 -4.04
CA ARG A 510 8.43 -14.70 -4.36
C ARG A 510 7.09 -15.20 -3.83
N VAL A 511 6.35 -14.30 -3.20
CA VAL A 511 4.99 -14.57 -2.72
C VAL A 511 4.02 -14.10 -3.79
N ASP A 512 3.25 -15.03 -4.36
CA ASP A 512 2.12 -14.72 -5.24
C ASP A 512 0.81 -14.84 -4.47
N ASN A 513 0.15 -13.70 -4.23
CA ASN A 513 -1.18 -13.63 -3.63
C ASN A 513 -1.97 -12.49 -4.32
N PRO A 514 -2.86 -12.81 -5.27
CA PRO A 514 -3.52 -11.80 -6.10
C PRO A 514 -4.46 -10.88 -5.32
N LEU A 515 -5.08 -11.37 -4.24
CA LEU A 515 -5.97 -10.55 -3.40
C LEU A 515 -5.17 -9.53 -2.57
N LEU A 516 -4.02 -9.93 -2.03
CA LEU A 516 -3.12 -9.00 -1.34
C LEU A 516 -2.50 -7.98 -2.28
N ALA A 517 -2.09 -8.41 -3.48
CA ALA A 517 -1.57 -7.51 -4.50
C ALA A 517 -2.61 -6.44 -4.88
N SER A 518 -3.86 -6.85 -5.13
CA SER A 518 -4.96 -5.93 -5.42
C SER A 518 -5.24 -4.94 -4.28
N ALA A 519 -5.27 -5.43 -3.02
CA ALA A 519 -5.46 -4.56 -1.85
C ALA A 519 -4.31 -3.56 -1.66
N TYR A 520 -3.06 -3.97 -1.94
CA TYR A 520 -1.90 -3.08 -1.93
C TYR A 520 -2.02 -1.98 -2.98
N GLU A 521 -2.37 -2.33 -4.22
CA GLU A 521 -2.54 -1.36 -5.31
C GLU A 521 -3.69 -0.39 -5.06
N GLU A 522 -4.80 -0.85 -4.47
CA GLU A 522 -5.90 0.02 -4.06
C GLU A 522 -5.44 1.05 -3.00
N ARG A 523 -4.67 0.60 -1.99
CA ARG A 523 -4.13 1.48 -0.95
C ARG A 523 -3.09 2.45 -1.51
N ARG A 524 -2.21 2.00 -2.40
CA ARG A 524 -1.22 2.86 -3.07
C ARG A 524 -1.89 3.93 -3.93
N GLY A 525 -2.92 3.55 -4.69
CA GLY A 525 -3.76 4.49 -5.45
C GLY A 525 -4.42 5.51 -4.52
N PHE A 526 -4.97 5.09 -3.40
CA PHE A 526 -5.53 6.00 -2.40
C PHE A 526 -4.49 7.00 -1.86
N LEU A 527 -3.27 6.55 -1.55
CA LEU A 527 -2.19 7.44 -1.09
C LEU A 527 -1.80 8.45 -2.17
N HIS A 528 -1.74 8.01 -3.43
CA HIS A 528 -1.51 8.90 -4.57
C HIS A 528 -2.62 9.95 -4.71
N ASP A 529 -3.88 9.54 -4.63
CA ASP A 529 -5.02 10.47 -4.65
C ASP A 529 -4.98 11.46 -3.47
N LYS A 530 -4.54 10.98 -2.29
CA LYS A 530 -4.44 11.75 -1.04
C LYS A 530 -3.28 12.75 -1.04
N GLN A 531 -2.12 12.40 -1.60
CA GLN A 531 -0.85 13.15 -1.45
C GLN A 531 -0.26 13.63 -2.78
N GLY A 532 -0.89 13.30 -3.91
CA GLY A 532 -0.39 13.58 -5.26
C GLY A 532 0.71 12.63 -5.72
N PHE A 533 1.21 11.77 -4.82
CA PHE A 533 2.20 10.74 -5.07
C PHE A 533 2.09 9.66 -3.99
N ALA A 534 2.66 8.48 -4.23
CA ALA A 534 2.82 7.45 -3.21
C ALA A 534 4.27 6.96 -3.23
N MET A 535 5.06 7.31 -2.21
CA MET A 535 6.42 6.79 -2.10
C MET A 535 6.35 5.29 -1.81
N GLU A 536 7.11 4.50 -2.57
CA GLU A 536 7.26 3.07 -2.36
C GLU A 536 8.68 2.76 -1.88
N LYS A 537 8.81 1.81 -0.95
CA LYS A 537 10.11 1.26 -0.52
C LYS A 537 9.97 -0.24 -0.30
N GLU A 538 11.05 -0.98 -0.55
CA GLU A 538 11.14 -2.36 -0.08
C GLU A 538 11.79 -2.40 1.30
N LEU A 539 11.10 -2.97 2.28
CA LEU A 539 11.54 -3.00 3.68
C LEU A 539 11.49 -4.42 4.24
N TRP A 540 12.34 -4.67 5.24
CA TRP A 540 12.39 -5.95 5.93
C TRP A 540 11.43 -5.99 7.11
N HIS A 541 10.74 -7.11 7.27
CA HIS A 541 9.91 -7.39 8.44
C HIS A 541 10.32 -8.73 9.04
N GLY A 542 10.75 -8.70 10.30
CA GLY A 542 11.02 -9.88 11.12
C GLY A 542 9.90 -10.08 12.13
N THR A 543 9.52 -11.34 12.33
CA THR A 543 8.41 -11.73 13.22
C THR A 543 8.60 -13.18 13.65
N ASN A 544 7.66 -13.73 14.41
CA ASN A 544 7.66 -15.15 14.70
C ASN A 544 7.44 -15.98 13.42
N CYS A 545 8.31 -16.96 13.15
CA CYS A 545 8.23 -17.79 11.94
C CYS A 545 6.90 -18.55 11.80
N LYS A 546 6.22 -18.90 12.91
CA LYS A 546 4.90 -19.54 12.91
C LYS A 546 3.77 -18.59 12.49
N ALA A 547 3.98 -17.28 12.52
CA ALA A 547 3.00 -16.30 12.06
C ALA A 547 3.05 -16.07 10.54
N ILE A 548 4.17 -16.44 9.87
CA ILE A 548 4.37 -16.17 8.45
C ILE A 548 3.21 -16.69 7.57
N PRO A 549 2.69 -17.93 7.72
CA PRO A 549 1.58 -18.39 6.88
C PRO A 549 0.32 -17.50 6.95
N GLU A 550 -0.01 -16.98 8.14
CA GLU A 550 -1.12 -16.05 8.33
C GLU A 550 -0.84 -14.73 7.58
N LEU A 551 0.37 -14.19 7.70
CA LEU A 551 0.78 -12.94 7.06
C LEU A 551 0.82 -13.05 5.53
N LEU A 552 1.23 -14.20 4.99
CA LEU A 552 1.23 -14.46 3.54
C LEU A 552 -0.20 -14.60 2.98
N THR A 553 -1.16 -15.00 3.82
CA THR A 553 -2.56 -15.16 3.42
C THR A 553 -3.34 -13.85 3.54
N HIS A 554 -3.15 -13.13 4.66
CA HIS A 554 -4.00 -12.01 5.06
C HIS A 554 -3.27 -10.65 5.15
N GLY A 555 -1.97 -10.62 4.81
CA GLY A 555 -1.16 -9.43 4.83
C GLY A 555 -0.72 -9.03 6.24
N LEU A 556 0.05 -7.95 6.33
CA LEU A 556 0.49 -7.41 7.61
C LEU A 556 -0.63 -6.55 8.21
N GLN A 557 -1.15 -6.98 9.36
CA GLN A 557 -2.17 -6.27 10.10
C GLN A 557 -1.51 -5.44 11.23
N PRO A 558 -1.95 -4.20 11.47
CA PRO A 558 -1.49 -3.43 12.63
C PRO A 558 -1.70 -4.21 13.94
N PRO A 559 -0.75 -4.15 14.89
CA PRO A 559 -0.84 -4.90 16.14
C PRO A 559 -2.04 -4.46 16.99
N SER A 560 -2.57 -5.38 17.81
CA SER A 560 -3.61 -5.09 18.81
C SER A 560 -3.02 -4.43 20.06
N ASP A 561 -3.85 -3.75 20.85
CA ASP A 561 -3.53 -3.17 22.16
C ASP A 561 -3.59 -4.20 23.32
N THR A 562 -3.64 -5.50 23.01
CA THR A 562 -3.72 -6.57 24.03
C THR A 562 -2.69 -7.67 23.86
N CYS A 563 -2.31 -8.28 24.99
CA CYS A 563 -1.42 -9.42 25.07
C CYS A 563 -2.10 -10.71 24.56
N PRO A 564 -1.38 -11.59 23.86
CA PRO A 564 -1.89 -12.91 23.53
C PRO A 564 -1.94 -13.80 24.77
N SER A 565 -3.09 -14.40 25.04
CA SER A 565 -3.21 -15.45 26.06
C SER A 565 -2.74 -16.80 25.51
N ASP A 566 -2.02 -17.59 26.30
CA ASP A 566 -1.56 -18.94 25.92
C ASP A 566 -2.69 -19.92 25.60
N ALA A 567 -3.90 -19.65 26.09
CA ALA A 567 -5.11 -20.41 25.78
C ALA A 567 -5.71 -20.03 24.42
N CYS A 568 -5.24 -18.96 23.77
CA CYS A 568 -5.81 -18.49 22.52
C CYS A 568 -5.37 -19.38 21.34
N PRO A 569 -6.29 -19.96 20.56
CA PRO A 569 -5.93 -20.80 19.41
C PRO A 569 -5.30 -20.02 18.26
N VAL A 570 -5.56 -18.70 18.19
CA VAL A 570 -5.06 -17.83 17.11
C VAL A 570 -3.72 -17.20 17.46
N SER A 571 -3.54 -16.75 18.70
CA SER A 571 -2.36 -15.95 19.08
C SER A 571 -1.50 -16.58 20.17
N GLY A 572 -2.05 -17.53 20.94
CA GLY A 572 -1.36 -18.15 22.06
C GLY A 572 -0.15 -18.97 21.62
N ARG A 573 0.90 -18.99 22.46
CA ARG A 573 2.14 -19.78 22.22
C ARG A 573 2.86 -19.47 20.90
N LYS A 574 2.60 -18.30 20.31
CA LYS A 574 3.29 -17.78 19.12
C LYS A 574 4.37 -16.75 19.47
N GLY A 575 4.68 -16.55 20.76
CA GLY A 575 5.70 -15.60 21.22
C GLY A 575 5.51 -14.17 20.68
N LEU A 576 4.25 -13.77 20.44
CA LEU A 576 3.90 -12.44 19.96
C LEU A 576 3.78 -11.49 21.14
N CYS A 577 4.22 -10.24 21.00
CA CYS A 577 3.99 -9.22 22.01
C CYS A 577 2.53 -8.74 22.04
N THR A 578 1.83 -8.84 20.91
CA THR A 578 0.44 -8.40 20.74
C THR A 578 -0.37 -9.47 20.01
N THR A 579 -1.66 -9.57 20.31
CA THR A 579 -2.52 -10.57 19.66
C THR A 579 -2.82 -10.25 18.19
N LEU A 580 -3.03 -11.30 17.39
CA LEU A 580 -3.58 -11.22 16.03
C LEU A 580 -5.12 -11.22 16.03
N CYS A 581 -5.74 -11.34 17.20
CA CYS A 581 -7.20 -11.41 17.34
C CYS A 581 -7.86 -10.04 17.22
N GLY A 582 -9.15 -10.05 16.91
CA GLY A 582 -10.02 -8.88 17.09
C GLY A 582 -10.38 -8.66 18.57
N ALA A 583 -10.96 -7.50 18.85
CA ALA A 583 -11.40 -7.07 20.17
C ALA A 583 -12.38 -8.06 20.83
N GLY A 584 -13.14 -8.82 20.05
CA GLY A 584 -14.07 -9.84 20.54
C GLY A 584 -13.42 -11.12 21.11
N CYS A 585 -12.09 -11.26 21.13
CA CYS A 585 -11.44 -12.48 21.61
C CYS A 585 -11.80 -12.79 23.07
N ALA A 586 -12.24 -14.02 23.34
CA ALA A 586 -12.55 -14.44 24.71
C ALA A 586 -11.30 -14.58 25.58
N HIS A 587 -10.12 -14.82 24.98
CA HIS A 587 -8.88 -15.12 25.71
C HIS A 587 -7.93 -13.91 25.81
N CYS A 588 -7.72 -13.18 24.71
CA CYS A 588 -6.77 -12.06 24.67
C CYS A 588 -7.45 -10.80 25.21
N ARG A 589 -7.44 -10.63 26.53
CA ARG A 589 -8.15 -9.53 27.22
C ARG A 589 -7.23 -8.54 27.92
N GLU A 590 -6.03 -8.98 28.30
CA GLU A 590 -5.10 -8.17 29.07
C GLU A 590 -4.49 -7.08 28.20
N ALA A 591 -4.47 -5.86 28.71
CA ALA A 591 -3.87 -4.72 28.02
C ALA A 591 -2.37 -4.96 27.84
N HIS A 592 -1.88 -4.67 26.65
CA HIS A 592 -0.45 -4.70 26.36
C HIS A 592 0.21 -3.52 27.08
N CYS A 593 1.18 -3.84 27.94
CA CYS A 593 1.95 -2.84 28.66
C CYS A 593 3.28 -2.56 27.96
N TRP A 594 3.84 -1.37 28.19
CA TRP A 594 5.20 -1.06 27.79
C TRP A 594 6.19 -2.05 28.42
N GLY A 595 7.13 -2.58 27.62
CA GLY A 595 8.12 -3.57 28.05
C GLY A 595 8.69 -4.40 26.90
N ARG A 596 9.76 -3.91 26.26
CA ARG A 596 10.40 -4.51 25.06
C ARG A 596 9.45 -4.61 23.85
N CYS A 597 8.59 -3.63 23.65
CA CYS A 597 7.58 -3.58 22.59
C CYS A 597 7.78 -2.37 21.64
N HIS A 598 6.70 -1.82 21.09
CA HIS A 598 6.73 -0.77 20.05
C HIS A 598 6.93 0.63 20.62
N MET A 599 7.87 1.40 20.06
CA MET A 599 8.28 2.71 20.59
C MET A 599 7.54 3.90 19.96
N TYR A 600 7.26 3.83 18.66
CA TYR A 600 6.70 4.90 17.84
C TYR A 600 5.25 4.61 17.44
N GLY A 601 4.44 4.23 18.43
CA GLY A 601 3.04 3.88 18.24
C GLY A 601 2.79 2.42 17.87
N LEU A 602 1.52 2.06 17.99
CA LEU A 602 0.94 0.77 17.70
C LEU A 602 0.74 0.63 16.18
N GLY A 603 1.83 0.35 15.47
CA GLY A 603 1.88 0.19 14.02
C GLY A 603 2.65 -1.05 13.55
N VAL A 604 2.72 -1.25 12.24
CA VAL A 604 3.57 -2.31 11.65
C VAL A 604 4.99 -1.77 11.48
N TYR A 605 5.95 -2.42 12.12
CA TYR A 605 7.36 -2.02 12.07
C TYR A 605 8.09 -2.76 10.96
N MET A 606 8.85 -2.00 10.19
CA MET A 606 9.70 -2.49 9.12
C MET A 606 11.01 -1.73 9.13
N ALA A 607 12.08 -2.32 8.60
CA ALA A 607 13.40 -1.72 8.62
C ALA A 607 14.05 -1.72 7.23
N ASP A 608 14.84 -0.67 7.00
CA ASP A 608 15.75 -0.59 5.85
C ASP A 608 16.87 -1.62 5.95
N LEU A 609 17.30 -1.94 7.17
CA LEU A 609 18.38 -2.88 7.42
C LEU A 609 17.81 -4.24 7.82
N ALA A 610 18.16 -5.27 7.06
CA ALA A 610 17.73 -6.64 7.36
C ALA A 610 18.18 -7.10 8.75
N GLN A 611 19.36 -6.67 9.22
CA GLN A 611 19.85 -6.98 10.57
C GLN A 611 18.95 -6.44 11.68
N LYS A 612 18.29 -5.29 11.47
CA LYS A 612 17.38 -4.71 12.47
C LYS A 612 16.13 -5.57 12.57
N SER A 613 15.55 -5.97 11.43
CA SER A 613 14.39 -6.84 11.39
C SER A 613 14.70 -8.25 11.91
N HIS A 614 15.92 -8.76 11.70
CA HIS A 614 16.34 -10.05 12.24
C HIS A 614 16.24 -10.14 13.77
N ARG A 615 16.49 -9.03 14.49
CA ARG A 615 16.33 -8.97 15.96
C ARG A 615 14.91 -9.27 16.44
N TYR A 616 13.92 -9.22 15.55
CA TYR A 616 12.51 -9.52 15.83
C TYR A 616 12.08 -10.90 15.33
N VAL A 617 12.97 -11.65 14.67
CA VAL A 617 12.68 -13.05 14.31
C VAL A 617 12.64 -13.90 15.57
N ARG A 618 11.60 -14.73 15.69
CA ARG A 618 11.40 -15.67 16.81
C ARG A 618 11.10 -17.06 16.27
N GLU A 619 11.45 -18.06 17.07
CA GLU A 619 11.25 -19.49 16.79
C GLU A 619 11.74 -19.92 15.39
N PRO A 620 13.04 -19.71 15.08
CA PRO A 620 13.59 -20.14 13.81
C PRO A 620 13.50 -21.67 13.67
N ALA A 621 13.30 -22.13 12.44
CA ALA A 621 13.17 -23.55 12.16
C ALA A 621 14.52 -24.25 12.40
N ARG A 622 14.48 -25.45 12.98
CA ARG A 622 15.62 -26.36 12.97
C ARG A 622 15.46 -27.27 11.75
N PRO A 623 16.34 -27.17 10.74
CA PRO A 623 16.24 -27.99 9.55
C PRO A 623 16.37 -29.46 9.95
N SER A 624 15.56 -30.35 9.35
CA SER A 624 15.78 -31.78 9.54
C SER A 624 17.12 -32.17 8.88
N ALA A 625 17.77 -33.20 9.42
CA ALA A 625 19.13 -33.61 9.00
C ALA A 625 19.28 -33.91 7.50
N SER A 626 18.18 -34.09 6.75
CA SER A 626 18.19 -34.44 5.32
C SER A 626 18.34 -33.25 4.36
N VAL A 627 18.05 -32.01 4.77
CA VAL A 627 18.03 -30.85 3.84
C VAL A 627 19.40 -30.17 3.71
N LEU A 628 20.27 -30.28 4.73
CA LEU A 628 21.56 -29.56 4.76
C LEU A 628 22.80 -30.44 4.70
N GLY A 629 22.65 -31.78 4.67
CA GLY A 629 23.77 -32.71 4.75
C GLY A 629 24.48 -32.67 6.11
N ARG A 630 24.52 -33.80 6.84
CA ARG A 630 25.14 -34.04 8.16
C ARG A 630 24.97 -32.95 9.24
N SER A 631 24.22 -33.30 10.29
CA SER A 631 24.24 -32.70 11.65
C SER A 631 24.46 -31.19 11.73
N SER A 632 23.71 -30.42 10.95
CA SER A 632 23.72 -28.97 11.05
C SER A 632 22.85 -28.54 12.25
N THR A 633 23.48 -28.14 13.35
CA THR A 633 22.82 -27.42 14.46
C THR A 633 22.34 -26.02 14.07
N ARG A 634 22.57 -25.59 12.81
CA ARG A 634 22.25 -24.24 12.34
C ARG A 634 20.74 -24.04 12.20
N GLN A 635 20.27 -22.94 12.78
CA GLN A 635 18.89 -22.51 12.69
C GLN A 635 18.61 -21.83 11.35
N VAL A 636 17.40 -22.03 10.81
CA VAL A 636 16.90 -21.33 9.62
C VAL A 636 15.95 -20.23 10.07
N TYR A 637 16.33 -19.00 9.75
CA TYR A 637 15.56 -17.80 10.03
C TYR A 637 14.78 -17.38 8.79
N SER A 638 13.53 -16.98 8.98
CA SER A 638 12.67 -16.47 7.91
C SER A 638 12.28 -15.02 8.18
N MET A 639 12.40 -14.18 7.16
CA MET A 639 11.97 -12.78 7.18
C MET A 639 11.17 -12.47 5.92
N LEU A 640 10.33 -11.45 5.98
CA LEU A 640 9.62 -10.93 4.82
C LEU A 640 10.36 -9.70 4.29
N ARG A 641 10.50 -9.61 2.96
CA ARG A 641 10.84 -8.36 2.26
C ARG A 641 9.57 -7.86 1.60
N CYS A 642 9.05 -6.74 2.07
CA CYS A 642 7.73 -6.22 1.72
C CYS A 642 7.87 -4.99 0.83
N ARG A 643 7.01 -4.87 -0.19
CA ARG A 643 6.77 -3.61 -0.88
C ARG A 643 5.84 -2.75 -0.01
N VAL A 644 6.23 -1.51 0.27
CA VAL A 644 5.57 -0.65 1.27
C VAL A 644 5.24 0.69 0.64
N ALA A 645 3.96 1.06 0.61
CA ALA A 645 3.53 2.39 0.19
C ALA A 645 3.53 3.32 1.41
N LEU A 646 4.60 4.11 1.56
CA LEU A 646 4.81 5.04 2.68
C LEU A 646 4.03 6.34 2.51
N GLY A 647 3.59 6.67 1.29
CA GLY A 647 2.94 7.93 1.01
C GLY A 647 3.90 9.10 1.24
N ASN A 648 3.53 10.04 2.11
CA ASN A 648 4.35 11.14 2.59
C ASN A 648 4.71 10.90 4.07
N PRO A 649 5.78 10.14 4.37
CA PRO A 649 6.11 9.80 5.75
C PRO A 649 6.57 11.04 6.54
N PHE A 650 6.27 11.09 7.84
CA PHE A 650 6.84 12.07 8.75
C PHE A 650 8.22 11.59 9.24
N LEU A 651 9.25 12.40 9.05
CA LEU A 651 10.60 12.07 9.49
C LEU A 651 10.75 12.37 10.99
N ILE A 652 11.15 11.35 11.75
CA ILE A 652 11.53 11.50 13.15
C ILE A 652 13.06 11.54 13.23
N GLU A 653 13.62 12.71 13.56
CA GLU A 653 15.04 12.90 13.93
C GLU A 653 15.08 13.27 15.42
N GLY A 654 15.83 12.51 16.23
CA GLY A 654 15.94 12.74 17.67
C GLY A 654 15.38 11.60 18.51
N ASN A 655 15.49 11.71 19.83
CA ASN A 655 14.91 10.72 20.75
C ASN A 655 13.49 11.11 21.14
N LEU A 656 12.76 10.10 21.62
CA LEU A 656 11.57 10.36 22.41
C LEU A 656 11.98 11.03 23.73
N LEU A 657 11.21 12.02 24.18
CA LEU A 657 11.38 12.64 25.50
C LEU A 657 11.18 11.63 26.64
N LYS A 658 10.37 10.59 26.39
CA LYS A 658 10.13 9.45 27.27
C LYS A 658 10.09 8.17 26.44
N ALA A 659 10.65 7.07 26.95
CA ALA A 659 10.76 5.82 26.20
C ALA A 659 9.39 5.28 25.70
N ASP A 660 8.34 5.53 26.46
CA ASP A 660 6.95 5.16 26.18
C ASP A 660 6.08 6.31 25.64
N GLY A 661 6.67 7.49 25.35
CA GLY A 661 5.90 8.70 25.03
C GLY A 661 4.96 8.56 23.83
N MET A 662 5.29 7.70 22.87
CA MET A 662 4.44 7.38 21.72
C MET A 662 3.84 5.97 21.78
N HIS A 663 4.01 5.20 22.86
CA HIS A 663 3.53 3.81 22.99
C HIS A 663 2.04 3.68 22.61
N ASP A 664 1.25 4.65 23.03
CA ASP A 664 -0.20 4.67 22.92
C ASP A 664 -0.74 5.13 21.55
N PHE A 665 0.14 5.56 20.63
CA PHE A 665 -0.29 6.14 19.36
C PHE A 665 -0.89 5.06 18.45
N CYS A 666 -2.20 5.08 18.21
CA CYS A 666 -2.88 4.06 17.42
C CYS A 666 -2.96 4.37 15.90
N TRP A 667 -2.55 5.58 15.51
CA TRP A 667 -2.35 6.05 14.14
C TRP A 667 -1.25 7.12 14.11
N CYS A 668 -0.86 7.59 12.92
CA CYS A 668 0.10 8.68 12.77
C CYS A 668 -0.53 10.01 13.24
N GLN A 669 -0.29 10.36 14.50
CA GLN A 669 -0.63 11.65 15.13
C GLN A 669 0.57 12.60 15.09
N ASP A 670 0.38 13.87 15.44
CA ASP A 670 1.50 14.79 15.63
C ASP A 670 2.37 14.29 16.79
N PRO A 671 3.64 13.91 16.55
CA PRO A 671 4.52 13.42 17.58
C PRO A 671 5.33 14.53 18.26
N SER A 672 5.11 15.81 17.92
CA SER A 672 6.01 16.92 18.31
C SER A 672 6.20 17.05 19.82
N GLU A 673 5.15 16.85 20.60
CA GLU A 673 5.23 16.89 22.08
C GLU A 673 6.00 15.71 22.69
N MET A 674 6.28 14.66 21.90
CA MET A 674 6.94 13.45 22.37
C MET A 674 8.42 13.40 21.96
N LEU A 675 8.93 14.38 21.21
CA LEU A 675 10.25 14.36 20.58
C LEU A 675 11.16 15.48 21.08
N GLU A 676 12.45 15.18 21.28
CA GLU A 676 13.48 16.18 21.65
C GLU A 676 13.73 17.22 20.55
N SER A 677 13.61 16.79 19.29
CA SER A 677 13.81 17.65 18.14
C SER A 677 12.83 17.25 17.04
N CYS A 678 12.27 18.25 16.34
CA CYS A 678 11.47 18.00 15.15
C CYS A 678 12.33 18.22 13.90
N SER A 679 12.42 17.19 13.06
CA SER A 679 13.18 17.25 11.79
C SER A 679 12.49 18.08 10.71
N GLU A 680 11.15 18.07 10.77
CA GLU A 680 10.21 18.83 9.97
C GLU A 680 9.16 19.41 10.93
N GLN A 681 8.64 20.60 10.64
CA GLN A 681 7.39 21.02 11.26
C GLN A 681 6.32 20.02 10.82
N PHE A 682 5.69 19.35 11.80
CA PHE A 682 4.58 18.43 11.54
C PHE A 682 3.43 19.24 10.98
N ASN A 683 3.29 19.25 9.66
CA ASN A 683 2.20 19.93 9.01
C ASN A 683 1.04 18.94 8.91
N LEU A 684 0.07 19.07 9.81
CA LEU A 684 -1.16 18.27 9.85
C LEU A 684 -1.86 18.20 8.48
N ALA A 685 -1.77 19.25 7.64
CA ALA A 685 -2.33 19.26 6.30
C ALA A 685 -1.67 18.26 5.33
N LYS A 686 -0.44 17.81 5.61
CA LYS A 686 0.27 16.78 4.83
C LYS A 686 -0.31 15.38 5.08
N GLY A 687 -1.05 15.17 6.18
CA GLY A 687 -1.78 13.93 6.46
C GLY A 687 -0.89 12.68 6.37
N HIS A 688 0.20 12.65 7.13
CA HIS A 688 1.19 11.57 7.13
C HIS A 688 0.54 10.20 7.41
N ASP A 689 0.93 9.15 6.66
CA ASP A 689 0.43 7.78 6.82
C ASP A 689 1.44 6.82 7.46
N ALA A 690 2.68 7.28 7.62
CA ALA A 690 3.77 6.52 8.21
C ALA A 690 4.74 7.45 8.94
N PHE A 691 5.39 6.93 9.98
CA PHE A 691 6.60 7.52 10.54
C PHE A 691 7.81 6.90 9.87
N TYR A 692 8.78 7.73 9.48
CA TYR A 692 10.09 7.28 9.08
C TYR A 692 11.09 7.67 10.16
N VAL A 693 11.50 6.68 10.94
CA VAL A 693 12.41 6.87 12.06
C VAL A 693 13.83 6.65 11.58
N ARG A 694 14.64 7.70 11.63
CA ARG A 694 16.05 7.56 11.32
C ARG A 694 16.73 6.78 12.44
N GLY A 695 17.38 5.67 12.09
CA GLY A 695 18.15 4.88 13.06
C GLY A 695 19.16 5.76 13.78
N LEU A 696 18.99 5.93 15.09
CA LEU A 696 20.00 6.50 15.97
C LEU A 696 21.20 5.57 15.92
N SER A 697 22.37 6.09 15.62
CA SER A 697 23.64 5.37 15.56
C SER A 697 24.01 4.82 16.94
N GLY A 698 23.33 3.77 17.41
CA GLY A 698 23.64 3.03 18.62
C GLY A 698 23.41 3.74 19.97
N ALA A 699 23.24 5.06 20.01
CA ALA A 699 23.11 5.82 21.25
C ALA A 699 21.68 6.36 21.42
N GLN A 700 20.75 5.51 21.87
CA GLN A 700 19.67 6.05 22.70
C GLN A 700 20.29 6.38 24.06
N LYS A 701 20.19 7.63 24.50
CA LYS A 701 20.61 8.07 25.84
C LYS A 701 19.72 7.50 26.96
N VAL A 702 18.68 6.75 26.62
CA VAL A 702 17.83 6.08 27.60
C VAL A 702 18.47 4.72 27.86
N ASP A 703 19.24 4.64 28.94
CA ASP A 703 19.82 3.40 29.43
C ASP A 703 18.75 2.32 29.50
N TYR A 704 18.86 1.31 28.63
CA TYR A 704 18.30 0.01 28.93
C TYR A 704 19.17 -0.56 30.06
N VAL A 705 18.79 -0.28 31.30
CA VAL A 705 19.28 -1.07 32.43
C VAL A 705 18.76 -2.48 32.19
N LEU A 706 19.67 -3.35 31.74
CA LEU A 706 19.49 -4.80 31.72
C LEU A 706 19.50 -5.27 33.17
N GLU A 707 18.34 -5.28 33.82
CA GLU A 707 18.06 -6.17 34.95
C GLU A 707 17.29 -7.40 34.47
#